data_AF-A0A3D5L449-F1
#
_entry.id   AF-A0A3D5L449-F1
#
_cell.length_a   1.000
_cell.length_b   1.000
_cell.length_c   1.000
_cell.angle_alpha   90.00
_cell.angle_beta   90.00
_cell.angle_gamma   90.00
#
_symmetry.space_group_name_H-M   'P 1'
#
loop_
_entity.id
_entity.type
_entity.pdbx_description
1 polymer ?
#
loop_
_entity_poly.entity_id
_entity_poly.type
_entity_poly.pdbx_seq_one_letter_code
_entity_poly.pdbx_strand_id
1 'polypeptide(L)'
;MKKRTLAALGILVGTALTFTACGSTSTTSSTSSTVSESTADAGNTTDTTQDTASDTEESDTIYGEVASYADGVLTINVGTKDSEDSNDLTLTGETKEITVSDSTTITKGGMGGQPGGDAPAQPSDSTGSAPSSDGSTPPEKSDSNTDSSDTAGSGAPEKPDGSSDAQGSSDSSAPSDAPGSDGSAPSDAPDGGSGAPDMSATTDDLTEETKVAITLADDGSAETITILSDDMGGGMGAPGGSTSSDVSYSSDNEILEDTTLSDTSVSSTGTDEEAILVDNGATADLSNLTIDRTSSDSTGGDNSSFYGVGATVLTTDGTTYLSDSTIASDAKGAAGVFSYSDKATTYVADTTITTSQNTSGGIHVAGGGTLYAYDVTATTSGESSAAIRSDRGSGTMVVDGGTYTSNGTGSPAVYSTADITVNNATLTANSSEAACIEGDNTIRLFDCSLSGNMPDDNEQNDCLWNVILYQSMSGDSEVGNSTFEMVGGSLTANAGGMFYTTNTDSTFIIDNVDITPSASNDFFLKVTGNANGRGWGTSGANGANCTFTAIDQTCEGDIIWDSISNLDFYLTGSSTLTGAVIDDETAAGDGGDGTCSLYLGSDATWVVTGNSTLTNLCSEGTIRDADGNTVSIVGTDGTTYVEGTSSYT
;
A
#
# COMPACT_ATOMS: atom_id res chain seq x y z
N MET A 1 17.64 -35.21 18.61
CA MET A 1 16.19 -34.97 18.43
C MET A 1 15.65 -35.94 17.39
N LYS A 2 14.42 -36.42 17.53
CA LYS A 2 13.72 -37.03 16.38
C LYS A 2 13.50 -35.88 15.40
N LYS A 3 14.10 -35.93 14.21
CA LYS A 3 13.71 -35.08 13.08
C LYS A 3 12.20 -35.22 12.96
N ARG A 4 11.44 -34.22 13.44
CA ARG A 4 10.04 -34.10 13.10
C ARG A 4 10.10 -33.76 11.63
N THR A 5 9.76 -34.73 10.79
CA THR A 5 9.65 -34.54 9.36
C THR A 5 8.66 -33.40 9.16
N LEU A 6 9.14 -32.21 8.80
CA LEU A 6 8.32 -31.14 8.27
C LEU A 6 7.66 -31.71 7.01
N ALA A 7 6.44 -32.22 7.17
CA ALA A 7 5.58 -32.44 6.04
C ALA A 7 4.96 -31.07 5.75
N ALA A 8 5.63 -30.29 4.89
CA ALA A 8 4.98 -29.18 4.22
C ALA A 8 3.78 -29.77 3.49
N LEU A 9 2.60 -29.62 4.07
CA LEU A 9 1.36 -30.02 3.44
C LEU A 9 1.05 -28.92 2.41
N GLY A 10 1.72 -28.98 1.27
CA GLY A 10 1.33 -28.22 0.09
C GLY A 10 -0.03 -28.73 -0.36
N ILE A 11 -1.10 -28.21 0.24
CA ILE A 11 -2.45 -28.35 -0.31
C ILE A 11 -2.49 -27.40 -1.50
N LEU A 12 -2.07 -27.90 -2.65
CA LEU A 12 -2.40 -27.28 -3.93
C LEU A 12 -3.91 -27.55 -4.16
N VAL A 13 -4.78 -26.66 -3.70
CA VAL A 13 -6.18 -26.64 -4.16
C VAL A 13 -6.20 -26.03 -5.55
N GLY A 14 -5.78 -26.82 -6.54
CA GLY A 14 -6.03 -26.52 -7.94
C GLY A 14 -7.47 -26.86 -8.28
N THR A 15 -8.44 -26.06 -7.84
CA THR A 15 -9.77 -26.04 -8.47
C THR A 15 -9.76 -25.00 -9.57
N ALA A 16 -9.28 -25.41 -10.74
CA ALA A 16 -9.67 -24.75 -11.98
C ALA A 16 -11.19 -24.96 -12.17
N LEU A 17 -11.99 -24.03 -11.66
CA LEU A 17 -13.40 -23.91 -12.02
C LEU A 17 -13.46 -23.40 -13.46
N THR A 18 -13.56 -24.32 -14.41
CA THR A 18 -13.97 -23.98 -15.77
C THR A 18 -15.43 -23.57 -15.74
N PHE A 19 -15.70 -22.26 -15.75
CA PHE A 19 -17.03 -21.73 -15.99
C PHE A 19 -17.44 -22.05 -17.43
N THR A 20 -18.53 -22.80 -17.58
CA THR A 20 -19.21 -22.93 -18.87
C THR A 20 -19.96 -21.63 -19.11
N ALA A 21 -19.32 -20.70 -19.82
CA ALA A 21 -19.99 -19.52 -20.35
C ALA A 21 -21.19 -19.96 -21.21
N CYS A 22 -22.32 -19.30 -21.03
CA CYS A 22 -23.52 -19.48 -21.83
C CYS A 22 -23.23 -19.08 -23.28
N GLY A 23 -22.78 -20.06 -24.09
CA GLY A 23 -22.35 -19.84 -25.46
C GLY A 23 -23.52 -19.58 -26.40
N SER A 24 -23.62 -18.35 -26.89
CA SER A 24 -24.20 -18.07 -28.19
C SER A 24 -23.18 -18.46 -29.28
N THR A 25 -23.64 -19.27 -30.22
CA THR A 25 -22.82 -19.89 -31.27
C THR A 25 -22.20 -18.87 -32.22
N SER A 26 -20.87 -18.87 -32.35
CA SER A 26 -20.22 -18.45 -33.59
C SER A 26 -19.01 -19.35 -33.90
N THR A 27 -18.93 -19.75 -35.17
CA THR A 27 -18.02 -20.77 -35.69
C THR A 27 -16.91 -20.07 -36.44
N THR A 28 -15.63 -20.31 -36.13
CA THR A 28 -14.58 -20.21 -37.15
C THR A 28 -13.32 -21.00 -36.80
N SER A 29 -12.80 -21.66 -37.83
CA SER A 29 -11.78 -22.70 -37.83
C SER A 29 -10.35 -22.15 -37.70
N SER A 30 -9.53 -22.86 -36.94
CA SER A 30 -8.07 -22.80 -36.94
C SER A 30 -7.46 -23.36 -38.24
N THR A 31 -6.46 -22.68 -38.80
CA THR A 31 -5.45 -23.32 -39.65
C THR A 31 -4.07 -22.76 -39.35
N SER A 32 -3.17 -23.69 -39.02
CA SER A 32 -1.71 -23.55 -38.88
C SER A 32 -1.04 -23.39 -40.25
N SER A 33 0.05 -22.62 -40.33
CA SER A 33 1.13 -22.89 -41.28
C SER A 33 2.46 -22.25 -40.87
N THR A 34 3.49 -23.08 -40.93
CA THR A 34 4.91 -22.84 -40.71
C THR A 34 5.66 -22.39 -41.98
N VAL A 35 6.76 -21.64 -41.77
CA VAL A 35 8.07 -21.67 -42.51
C VAL A 35 8.17 -20.99 -43.89
N SER A 36 9.00 -19.95 -44.03
CA SER A 36 10.40 -20.04 -44.51
C SER A 36 10.98 -18.71 -45.03
N GLU A 37 12.29 -18.54 -44.77
CA GLU A 37 13.22 -17.49 -45.23
C GLU A 37 13.35 -17.34 -46.76
N SER A 38 13.72 -16.14 -47.22
CA SER A 38 14.80 -15.97 -48.23
C SER A 38 15.37 -14.55 -48.23
N THR A 39 16.69 -14.48 -48.38
CA THR A 39 17.61 -13.33 -48.26
C THR A 39 17.84 -12.55 -49.57
N ALA A 40 18.13 -11.25 -49.40
CA ALA A 40 19.12 -10.38 -50.08
C ALA A 40 19.00 -10.06 -51.59
N ASP A 41 19.06 -8.77 -51.95
CA ASP A 41 20.29 -8.12 -52.48
C ASP A 41 20.12 -6.59 -52.62
N ALA A 42 21.26 -5.89 -52.62
CA ALA A 42 21.53 -4.47 -52.39
C ALA A 42 21.33 -3.54 -53.61
N GLY A 43 21.26 -2.22 -53.35
CA GLY A 43 21.29 -1.19 -54.39
C GLY A 43 21.28 0.27 -53.88
N ASN A 44 22.49 0.82 -53.73
CA ASN A 44 22.93 2.17 -53.34
C ASN A 44 22.29 3.39 -54.06
N THR A 45 21.82 4.36 -53.27
CA THR A 45 21.97 5.85 -53.31
C THR A 45 21.67 6.66 -54.59
N THR A 46 20.84 7.72 -54.50
CA THR A 46 21.22 9.16 -54.60
C THR A 46 19.99 10.09 -54.66
N ASP A 47 19.82 10.90 -53.60
CA ASP A 47 19.52 12.34 -53.54
C ASP A 47 18.45 12.96 -54.47
N THR A 48 17.41 13.54 -53.84
CA THR A 48 16.94 14.89 -54.20
C THR A 48 16.21 15.50 -53.01
N THR A 49 16.86 16.48 -52.42
CA THR A 49 16.36 17.44 -51.45
C THR A 49 15.12 18.19 -51.96
N GLN A 50 14.09 18.30 -51.13
CA GLN A 50 13.16 19.41 -51.20
C GLN A 50 12.97 19.97 -49.80
N ASP A 51 13.53 21.16 -49.66
CA ASP A 51 13.55 22.05 -48.53
C ASP A 51 12.13 22.58 -48.28
N THR A 52 11.58 22.25 -47.11
CA THR A 52 10.44 22.98 -46.53
C THR A 52 10.89 23.43 -45.15
N ALA A 53 11.41 24.66 -45.11
CA ALA A 53 11.59 25.41 -43.89
C ALA A 53 10.24 25.53 -43.18
N SER A 54 10.12 24.85 -42.04
CA SER A 54 9.22 25.24 -40.96
C SER A 54 10.05 26.05 -39.97
N ASP A 55 9.72 27.34 -39.83
CA ASP A 55 10.09 28.14 -38.66
C ASP A 55 9.69 27.33 -37.43
N THR A 56 10.70 26.77 -36.78
CA THR A 56 10.56 26.17 -35.46
C THR A 56 10.99 27.31 -34.55
N GLU A 57 10.06 27.87 -33.79
CA GLU A 57 10.41 28.68 -32.62
C GLU A 57 11.42 27.85 -31.83
N GLU A 58 12.67 28.30 -31.75
CA GLU A 58 13.66 27.60 -30.92
C GLU A 58 13.13 27.62 -29.49
N SER A 59 12.92 26.44 -28.91
CA SER A 59 12.61 26.35 -27.50
C SER A 59 13.81 26.93 -26.73
N ASP A 60 13.57 27.87 -25.81
CA ASP A 60 14.58 28.44 -24.88
C ASP A 60 15.15 27.41 -23.87
N THR A 61 14.92 26.12 -24.12
CA THR A 61 15.31 24.98 -23.30
C THR A 61 16.50 24.27 -23.91
N ILE A 62 17.56 24.12 -23.12
CA ILE A 62 18.77 23.37 -23.45
C ILE A 62 18.74 22.05 -22.71
N TYR A 63 18.98 20.97 -23.44
CA TYR A 63 19.14 19.63 -22.86
C TYR A 63 20.62 19.30 -22.75
N GLY A 64 20.98 18.58 -21.69
CA GLY A 64 22.33 18.08 -21.55
C GLY A 64 22.52 17.21 -20.32
N GLU A 65 23.71 16.64 -20.24
CA GLU A 65 24.16 15.84 -19.12
C GLU A 65 25.17 16.65 -18.31
N VAL A 66 25.00 16.70 -16.99
CA VAL A 66 25.88 17.47 -16.11
C VAL A 66 27.29 16.87 -16.13
N ALA A 67 28.27 17.70 -16.47
CA ALA A 67 29.69 17.36 -16.41
C ALA A 67 30.32 17.82 -15.10
N SER A 68 29.90 18.97 -14.56
CA SER A 68 30.28 19.45 -13.23
C SER A 68 29.40 20.61 -12.77
N TYR A 69 29.29 20.80 -11.46
CA TYR A 69 28.72 22.00 -10.85
C TYR A 69 29.67 22.52 -9.76
N ALA A 70 30.15 23.76 -9.89
CA ALA A 70 31.03 24.38 -8.90
C ALA A 70 30.93 25.91 -8.93
N ASP A 71 30.99 26.54 -7.76
CA ASP A 71 31.01 28.00 -7.59
C ASP A 71 29.89 28.75 -8.35
N GLY A 72 28.68 28.15 -8.44
CA GLY A 72 27.54 28.74 -9.13
C GLY A 72 27.55 28.60 -10.65
N VAL A 73 28.45 27.77 -11.20
CA VAL A 73 28.54 27.49 -12.64
C VAL A 73 28.26 26.01 -12.90
N LEU A 74 27.24 25.74 -13.70
CA LEU A 74 26.89 24.42 -14.19
C LEU A 74 27.52 24.21 -15.57
N THR A 75 28.32 23.14 -15.72
CA THR A 75 28.84 22.71 -17.01
C THR A 75 28.06 21.47 -17.45
N ILE A 76 27.46 21.52 -18.65
CA ILE A 76 26.77 20.39 -19.27
C ILE A 76 27.47 19.95 -20.56
N ASN A 77 27.41 18.65 -20.85
CA ASN A 77 27.55 18.12 -22.20
C ASN A 77 26.20 18.30 -22.90
N VAL A 78 26.15 19.15 -23.93
CA VAL A 78 24.91 19.49 -24.62
C VAL A 78 24.41 18.25 -25.39
N GLY A 79 23.11 18.00 -25.30
CA GLY A 79 22.45 16.91 -26.00
C GLY A 79 21.14 17.35 -26.64
N THR A 80 20.56 16.46 -27.43
CA THR A 80 19.20 16.60 -27.97
C THR A 80 18.35 15.44 -27.48
N LYS A 81 17.11 15.71 -27.11
CA LYS A 81 16.15 14.68 -26.70
C LYS A 81 15.88 13.72 -27.86
N ASP A 82 15.90 12.42 -27.60
CA ASP A 82 15.70 11.41 -28.65
C ASP A 82 14.24 11.34 -29.14
N SER A 83 13.28 11.70 -28.28
CA SER A 83 11.88 11.97 -28.62
C SER A 83 11.18 12.76 -27.51
N GLU A 84 10.05 13.42 -27.79
CA GLU A 84 9.30 14.23 -26.80
C GLU A 84 8.89 13.43 -25.55
N ASP A 85 8.75 12.12 -25.67
CA ASP A 85 8.32 11.21 -24.59
C ASP A 85 9.48 10.44 -23.93
N SER A 86 10.73 10.67 -24.35
CA SER A 86 11.91 9.97 -23.82
C SER A 86 12.87 10.90 -23.11
N ASN A 87 13.26 10.59 -21.89
CA ASN A 87 14.28 11.34 -21.17
C ASN A 87 15.72 10.99 -21.61
N ASP A 88 15.91 10.14 -22.62
CA ASP A 88 17.22 9.90 -23.26
C ASP A 88 17.69 11.09 -24.12
N LEU A 89 19.00 11.34 -24.03
CA LEU A 89 19.70 12.40 -24.74
C LEU A 89 20.80 11.84 -25.63
N THR A 90 20.79 12.22 -26.91
CA THR A 90 21.96 12.07 -27.77
C THR A 90 22.91 13.26 -27.55
N LEU A 91 24.08 13.02 -26.96
CA LEU A 91 25.09 14.05 -26.71
C LEU A 91 25.81 14.48 -27.99
N THR A 92 26.00 15.80 -28.15
CA THR A 92 26.64 16.40 -29.33
C THR A 92 28.17 16.44 -29.24
N GLY A 93 28.71 16.24 -28.03
CA GLY A 93 30.13 16.40 -27.72
C GLY A 93 30.56 17.86 -27.49
N GLU A 94 29.62 18.80 -27.49
CA GLU A 94 29.84 20.19 -27.11
C GLU A 94 29.57 20.39 -25.61
N THR A 95 30.37 21.23 -24.95
CA THR A 95 30.16 21.60 -23.54
C THR A 95 29.65 23.03 -23.42
N LYS A 96 28.74 23.29 -22.48
CA LYS A 96 28.22 24.63 -22.20
C LYS A 96 28.24 24.94 -20.71
N GLU A 97 28.75 26.12 -20.37
CA GLU A 97 28.72 26.67 -19.00
C GLU A 97 27.50 27.59 -18.85
N ILE A 98 26.75 27.40 -17.76
CA ILE A 98 25.51 28.12 -17.44
C ILE A 98 25.61 28.60 -15.99
N THR A 99 25.37 29.89 -15.77
CA THR A 99 25.35 30.47 -14.42
C THR A 99 24.06 30.05 -13.72
N VAL A 100 24.20 29.46 -12.53
CA VAL A 100 23.08 29.13 -11.63
C VAL A 100 23.10 30.14 -10.48
N SER A 101 21.96 30.75 -10.21
CA SER A 101 21.81 31.79 -9.20
C SER A 101 20.88 31.33 -8.08
N ASP A 102 20.86 32.07 -6.96
CA ASP A 102 19.93 31.82 -5.86
C ASP A 102 18.45 31.94 -6.27
N SER A 103 18.16 32.52 -7.43
CA SER A 103 16.81 32.60 -8.01
C SER A 103 16.47 31.49 -9.02
N THR A 104 17.42 30.60 -9.34
CA THR A 104 17.19 29.47 -10.24
C THR A 104 16.32 28.42 -9.55
N THR A 105 15.24 27.99 -10.20
CA THR A 105 14.36 26.93 -9.66
C THR A 105 14.82 25.56 -10.16
N ILE A 106 15.06 24.61 -9.25
CA ILE A 106 15.50 23.24 -9.59
C ILE A 106 14.42 22.23 -9.16
N THR A 107 14.02 21.34 -10.07
CA THR A 107 12.94 20.36 -9.85
C THR A 107 13.27 19.01 -10.46
N LYS A 108 12.63 17.93 -9.97
CA LYS A 108 12.67 16.60 -10.59
C LYS A 108 11.51 16.44 -11.58
N GLY A 109 11.78 15.94 -12.79
CA GLY A 109 10.83 15.89 -13.89
C GLY A 109 9.96 14.62 -13.90
N GLY A 110 8.64 14.81 -13.95
CA GLY A 110 7.65 13.84 -14.46
C GLY A 110 6.81 14.51 -15.55
N MET A 111 6.42 13.82 -16.62
CA MET A 111 5.57 14.40 -17.67
C MET A 111 4.18 14.75 -17.09
N GLY A 112 3.55 15.91 -17.28
CA GLY A 112 3.92 17.15 -17.96
C GLY A 112 2.85 18.24 -17.70
N GLY A 113 3.10 19.48 -18.13
CA GLY A 113 2.10 20.56 -18.16
C GLY A 113 2.70 21.96 -18.17
N GLN A 114 2.72 22.60 -19.34
CA GLN A 114 3.17 23.96 -19.58
C GLN A 114 2.44 25.00 -18.69
N PRO A 115 3.12 26.02 -18.11
CA PRO A 115 2.47 27.08 -17.32
C PRO A 115 1.63 27.99 -18.21
N GLY A 116 0.30 27.93 -18.06
CA GLY A 116 -0.63 28.82 -18.73
C GLY A 116 -0.71 30.19 -18.05
N GLY A 117 -0.12 31.20 -18.70
CA GLY A 117 -0.64 32.57 -18.91
C GLY A 117 -1.19 33.38 -17.72
N ASP A 118 -0.44 34.40 -17.32
CA ASP A 118 -0.84 35.52 -16.47
C ASP A 118 -2.07 36.32 -16.98
N ALA A 119 -2.98 36.67 -16.07
CA ALA A 119 -3.79 37.89 -16.12
C ALA A 119 -4.41 38.21 -14.73
N PRO A 120 -4.75 39.47 -14.42
CA PRO A 120 -3.90 40.48 -13.78
C PRO A 120 -4.32 40.82 -12.34
N ALA A 121 -3.34 41.26 -11.55
CA ALA A 121 -3.51 41.77 -10.20
C ALA A 121 -4.24 43.13 -10.12
N GLN A 122 -5.12 43.29 -9.12
CA GLN A 122 -5.38 44.57 -8.44
C GLN A 122 -6.20 44.38 -7.14
N PRO A 123 -6.11 45.30 -6.16
CA PRO A 123 -5.04 45.40 -5.18
C PRO A 123 -5.52 45.29 -3.72
N SER A 124 -4.54 45.13 -2.83
CA SER A 124 -4.63 45.24 -1.37
C SER A 124 -5.18 46.60 -0.89
N ASP A 125 -5.97 46.59 0.19
CA ASP A 125 -5.91 47.65 1.21
C ASP A 125 -6.31 47.12 2.60
N SER A 126 -5.26 46.79 3.35
CA SER A 126 -4.94 47.16 4.74
C SER A 126 -6.00 47.76 5.69
N THR A 127 -5.83 47.31 6.96
CA THR A 127 -6.01 48.00 8.26
C THR A 127 -7.33 47.87 9.02
N GLY A 128 -7.22 47.52 10.31
CA GLY A 128 -8.16 48.00 11.33
C GLY A 128 -8.38 47.10 12.55
N SER A 129 -7.58 47.29 13.60
CA SER A 129 -7.74 46.75 14.95
C SER A 129 -9.08 47.12 15.62
N ALA A 130 -9.48 46.31 16.62
CA ALA A 130 -10.58 46.44 17.61
C ALA A 130 -10.61 47.79 18.39
N PRO A 131 -11.54 48.11 19.37
CA PRO A 131 -12.50 47.26 20.14
C PRO A 131 -13.86 47.89 20.63
N SER A 132 -14.64 47.07 21.37
CA SER A 132 -15.63 47.33 22.46
C SER A 132 -16.89 48.21 22.27
N SER A 133 -18.08 47.71 22.67
CA SER A 133 -18.74 48.02 23.97
C SER A 133 -20.24 47.66 24.05
N ASP A 134 -20.66 47.36 25.28
CA ASP A 134 -21.97 47.55 25.94
C ASP A 134 -23.20 46.69 25.61
N GLY A 135 -23.73 46.10 26.69
CA GLY A 135 -25.02 45.41 26.72
C GLY A 135 -26.17 46.28 27.18
N SER A 136 -27.35 45.67 27.26
CA SER A 136 -28.48 46.04 28.12
C SER A 136 -29.52 44.92 28.08
N THR A 137 -30.07 44.63 29.26
CA THR A 137 -31.16 43.70 29.56
C THR A 137 -32.49 44.04 28.86
N PRO A 138 -33.45 43.10 28.87
CA PRO A 138 -34.75 43.45 29.45
C PRO A 138 -35.39 42.37 30.37
N PRO A 139 -36.40 42.74 31.20
CA PRO A 139 -36.94 41.94 32.30
C PRO A 139 -38.31 41.25 32.02
N GLU A 140 -38.72 40.46 33.02
CA GLU A 140 -39.87 39.55 33.19
C GLU A 140 -41.32 40.11 33.11
N LYS A 141 -42.26 39.12 33.14
CA LYS A 141 -43.66 39.04 33.65
C LYS A 141 -44.77 38.94 32.58
N SER A 142 -45.88 38.20 32.73
CA SER A 142 -46.45 37.34 33.79
C SER A 142 -47.76 36.70 33.29
N ASP A 143 -48.12 35.51 33.82
CA ASP A 143 -49.44 35.04 34.32
C ASP A 143 -50.74 35.24 33.47
N SER A 144 -51.72 34.32 33.35
CA SER A 144 -52.22 33.27 34.26
C SER A 144 -53.40 32.47 33.64
N ASN A 145 -53.64 31.28 34.23
CA ASN A 145 -54.91 30.55 34.51
C ASN A 145 -55.74 29.92 33.36
N THR A 146 -56.36 28.73 33.44
CA THR A 146 -56.69 27.67 34.46
C THR A 146 -57.33 26.49 33.66
N ASP A 147 -57.38 25.20 34.02
CA ASP A 147 -57.90 24.57 35.24
C ASP A 147 -57.70 23.00 35.25
N SER A 148 -57.30 22.46 36.42
CA SER A 148 -57.63 21.18 37.14
C SER A 148 -57.61 19.78 36.46
N SER A 149 -57.21 18.66 37.10
CA SER A 149 -57.17 18.26 38.54
C SER A 149 -56.35 16.96 38.82
N ASP A 150 -55.69 16.93 40.01
CA ASP A 150 -55.52 15.84 41.03
C ASP A 150 -54.76 14.51 40.72
N THR A 151 -53.90 13.90 41.56
CA THR A 151 -53.41 14.14 42.94
C THR A 151 -52.10 13.37 43.26
N ALA A 152 -51.20 14.01 44.03
CA ALA A 152 -50.35 13.58 45.18
C ALA A 152 -49.43 12.32 45.19
N GLY A 153 -48.17 12.54 45.62
CA GLY A 153 -47.38 11.53 46.34
C GLY A 153 -45.85 11.72 46.33
N SER A 154 -45.28 12.12 47.47
CA SER A 154 -43.90 12.58 47.75
C SER A 154 -42.79 11.53 47.80
N GLY A 155 -41.54 11.98 47.58
CA GLY A 155 -40.44 11.78 48.54
C GLY A 155 -39.41 10.68 48.25
N ALA A 156 -38.15 11.09 48.12
CA ALA A 156 -36.94 10.26 48.08
C ALA A 156 -36.67 9.50 49.39
N PRO A 157 -35.88 8.42 49.38
CA PRO A 157 -35.24 7.90 50.59
C PRO A 157 -33.70 7.89 50.54
N GLU A 158 -33.14 8.25 51.71
CA GLU A 158 -31.74 8.15 52.12
C GLU A 158 -31.27 6.71 52.42
N LYS A 159 -29.95 6.59 52.49
CA LYS A 159 -29.07 5.48 52.90
C LYS A 159 -29.28 5.04 54.37
N PRO A 160 -28.95 3.79 54.75
CA PRO A 160 -28.74 3.40 56.14
C PRO A 160 -27.25 3.22 56.53
N ASP A 161 -26.95 3.56 57.79
CA ASP A 161 -25.73 3.36 58.59
C ASP A 161 -25.80 2.05 59.42
N GLY A 162 -24.65 1.42 59.73
CA GLY A 162 -24.54 0.50 60.87
C GLY A 162 -23.22 -0.27 61.06
N SER A 163 -22.21 0.40 61.66
CA SER A 163 -21.01 0.00 62.46
C SER A 163 -20.65 -1.47 62.84
N SER A 164 -19.35 -1.84 62.81
CA SER A 164 -18.53 -2.15 64.03
C SER A 164 -17.03 -2.50 63.80
N ASP A 165 -16.18 -1.81 64.58
CA ASP A 165 -14.94 -2.19 65.29
C ASP A 165 -13.55 -2.48 64.64
N ALA A 166 -12.69 -1.46 64.71
CA ALA A 166 -11.45 -1.32 65.52
C ALA A 166 -10.13 -2.06 65.19
N GLN A 167 -9.08 -1.27 64.83
CA GLN A 167 -7.82 -0.98 65.59
C GLN A 167 -6.66 -0.64 64.62
N GLY A 168 -6.20 0.62 64.55
CA GLY A 168 -4.90 1.10 65.12
C GLY A 168 -4.05 1.80 64.04
N SER A 169 -3.96 3.15 64.00
CA SER A 169 -2.87 4.02 64.54
C SER A 169 -1.54 3.85 63.77
N SER A 170 -0.82 4.86 63.25
CA SER A 170 -0.72 6.31 63.51
C SER A 170 0.18 7.02 62.47
N ASP A 171 -0.10 8.33 62.26
CA ASP A 171 0.83 9.48 62.07
C ASP A 171 1.84 9.51 60.90
N SER A 172 1.70 10.46 59.96
CA SER A 172 2.28 11.84 59.95
C SER A 172 3.71 11.85 59.40
N SER A 173 4.17 12.75 58.51
CA SER A 173 3.83 14.15 58.25
C SER A 173 4.64 14.60 57.02
N ALA A 174 4.09 15.49 56.20
CA ALA A 174 4.88 16.34 55.30
C ALA A 174 5.65 17.40 56.10
N PRO A 175 6.72 17.97 55.54
CA PRO A 175 6.68 19.43 55.36
C PRO A 175 7.26 19.93 54.03
N SER A 176 6.79 21.12 53.68
CA SER A 176 7.20 21.99 52.59
C SER A 176 8.64 22.51 52.71
N ASP A 177 9.26 22.90 51.59
CA ASP A 177 9.72 24.27 51.31
C ASP A 177 10.62 24.31 50.06
N ALA A 178 10.27 25.18 49.11
CA ALA A 178 11.18 25.70 48.07
C ALA A 178 11.77 27.05 48.55
N PRO A 179 12.94 27.49 48.06
CA PRO A 179 12.90 28.51 47.00
C PRO A 179 14.08 28.53 45.99
N GLY A 180 13.73 28.80 44.71
CA GLY A 180 14.35 29.77 43.79
C GLY A 180 15.77 29.58 43.24
N SER A 181 15.92 29.45 41.90
CA SER A 181 16.25 30.56 40.97
C SER A 181 16.53 30.04 39.54
N ASP A 182 16.00 30.79 38.55
CA ASP A 182 16.46 31.04 37.17
C ASP A 182 16.87 29.85 36.28
N GLY A 183 16.30 29.64 35.08
CA GLY A 183 15.75 30.59 34.12
C GLY A 183 16.55 30.51 32.82
N SER A 184 16.20 29.55 31.95
CA SER A 184 16.50 29.54 30.50
C SER A 184 15.67 28.42 29.86
N ALA A 185 14.54 28.78 29.25
CA ALA A 185 13.75 27.88 28.43
C ALA A 185 14.25 27.95 26.98
N PRO A 186 14.61 26.82 26.35
CA PRO A 186 14.74 26.76 24.89
C PRO A 186 13.34 26.70 24.27
N SER A 187 13.07 27.66 23.39
CA SER A 187 12.12 27.47 22.29
C SER A 187 12.71 26.41 21.35
N ASP A 188 11.98 25.33 21.11
CA ASP A 188 11.93 24.59 19.85
C ASP A 188 10.85 23.50 19.99
N ALA A 189 9.65 23.82 19.52
CA ALA A 189 8.65 22.84 19.16
C ALA A 189 8.88 22.51 17.68
N PRO A 190 9.02 21.23 17.27
CA PRO A 190 9.01 20.88 15.87
C PRO A 190 7.58 21.05 15.35
N ASP A 191 7.45 21.93 14.36
CA ASP A 191 6.23 22.15 13.59
C ASP A 191 6.01 20.90 12.70
N GLY A 192 4.90 20.21 12.92
CA GLY A 192 4.46 19.11 12.08
C GLY A 192 3.71 19.66 10.88
N GLY A 193 4.36 19.64 9.72
CA GLY A 193 3.75 19.94 8.42
C GLY A 193 3.86 18.74 7.48
N SER A 194 2.74 18.35 6.92
CA SER A 194 2.54 17.33 5.88
C SER A 194 3.34 17.63 4.61
N GLY A 195 3.94 16.60 4.00
CA GLY A 195 4.72 16.74 2.75
C GLY A 195 4.29 15.73 1.70
N ALA A 196 3.78 16.23 0.57
CA ALA A 196 3.85 15.57 -0.73
C ALA A 196 5.30 15.14 -1.04
N PRO A 197 5.55 14.21 -1.98
CA PRO A 197 6.92 13.91 -2.41
C PRO A 197 7.62 15.23 -2.77
N ASP A 198 8.79 15.42 -2.16
CA ASP A 198 9.58 16.63 -2.34
C ASP A 198 10.07 16.69 -3.79
N MET A 199 9.32 17.41 -4.63
CA MET A 199 9.69 17.71 -6.01
C MET A 199 10.74 18.84 -6.06
N SER A 200 11.14 19.39 -4.91
CA SER A 200 12.28 20.29 -4.85
C SER A 200 13.56 19.48 -5.02
N ALA A 201 14.36 19.92 -5.97
CA ALA A 201 15.75 19.53 -6.09
C ALA A 201 16.60 20.73 -5.71
N THR A 202 17.83 20.47 -5.35
CA THR A 202 18.81 21.49 -5.01
C THR A 202 19.99 21.39 -5.94
N THR A 203 20.95 22.30 -5.80
CA THR A 203 22.20 22.24 -6.54
C THR A 203 23.03 21.00 -6.21
N ASP A 204 22.77 20.35 -5.06
CA ASP A 204 23.46 19.11 -4.67
C ASP A 204 23.03 17.93 -5.55
N ASP A 205 21.87 18.00 -6.22
CA ASP A 205 21.38 17.00 -7.16
C ASP A 205 21.97 17.15 -8.58
N LEU A 206 22.74 18.22 -8.83
CA LEU A 206 23.44 18.48 -10.09
C LEU A 206 24.81 17.80 -10.11
N THR A 207 24.82 16.48 -9.91
CA THR A 207 26.03 15.64 -9.97
C THR A 207 26.41 15.27 -11.41
N GLU A 208 27.64 14.79 -11.62
CA GLU A 208 28.07 14.25 -12.91
C GLU A 208 27.08 13.16 -13.41
N GLU A 209 26.82 13.13 -14.72
CA GLU A 209 25.88 12.22 -15.39
C GLU A 209 24.38 12.51 -15.20
N THR A 210 24.00 13.52 -14.39
CA THR A 210 22.58 13.93 -14.27
C THR A 210 22.07 14.52 -15.57
N LYS A 211 20.99 13.96 -16.14
CA LYS A 211 20.31 14.52 -17.31
C LYS A 211 19.42 15.70 -16.91
N VAL A 212 19.52 16.82 -17.61
CA VAL A 212 18.79 18.05 -17.29
C VAL A 212 18.17 18.71 -18.52
N ALA A 213 17.02 19.35 -18.31
CA ALA A 213 16.44 20.35 -19.20
C ALA A 213 16.52 21.73 -18.53
N ILE A 214 17.12 22.70 -19.19
CA ILE A 214 17.43 24.02 -18.62
C ILE A 214 16.76 25.10 -19.46
N THR A 215 15.85 25.87 -18.87
CA THR A 215 15.35 27.09 -19.50
C THR A 215 16.20 28.28 -19.08
N LEU A 216 16.66 29.06 -20.05
CA LEU A 216 17.50 30.24 -19.78
C LEU A 216 16.67 31.50 -19.60
N ALA A 217 17.09 32.35 -18.67
CA ALA A 217 16.59 33.72 -18.53
C ALA A 217 17.15 34.64 -19.64
N ASP A 218 16.56 35.84 -19.79
CA ASP A 218 16.97 36.88 -20.75
C ASP A 218 18.48 37.26 -20.67
N ASP A 219 19.11 37.07 -19.51
CA ASP A 219 20.53 37.38 -19.27
C ASP A 219 21.47 36.18 -19.51
N GLY A 220 20.92 35.02 -19.88
CA GLY A 220 21.64 33.79 -20.15
C GLY A 220 21.96 32.92 -18.92
N SER A 221 21.48 33.29 -17.73
CA SER A 221 21.50 32.42 -16.54
C SER A 221 20.38 31.38 -16.57
N ALA A 222 20.48 30.33 -15.76
CA ALA A 222 19.41 29.34 -15.64
C ALA A 222 18.21 29.95 -14.89
N GLU A 223 17.04 29.99 -15.53
CA GLU A 223 15.77 30.32 -14.89
C GLU A 223 15.20 29.09 -14.19
N THR A 224 15.14 27.97 -14.92
CA THR A 224 14.72 26.66 -14.40
C THR A 224 15.66 25.55 -14.82
N ILE A 225 15.87 24.58 -13.93
CA ILE A 225 16.57 23.33 -14.20
C ILE A 225 15.64 22.18 -13.80
N THR A 226 15.32 21.32 -14.76
CA THR A 226 14.53 20.11 -14.51
C THR A 226 15.43 18.90 -14.66
N ILE A 227 15.58 18.10 -13.60
CA ILE A 227 16.29 16.83 -13.65
C ILE A 227 15.40 15.81 -14.35
N LEU A 228 15.86 15.26 -15.46
CA LEU A 228 15.13 14.29 -16.25
C LEU A 228 15.40 12.90 -15.66
N SER A 229 14.42 12.29 -15.00
CA SER A 229 14.51 10.90 -14.52
C SER A 229 13.93 9.96 -15.58
N ASP A 230 14.63 8.87 -15.88
CA ASP A 230 14.17 7.87 -16.87
C ASP A 230 13.01 6.99 -16.35
N ASP A 231 12.47 7.27 -15.16
CA ASP A 231 11.71 6.28 -14.37
C ASP A 231 10.18 6.44 -14.42
N MET A 232 9.62 7.30 -15.28
CA MET A 232 8.16 7.51 -15.34
C MET A 232 7.66 7.77 -16.78
N GLY A 233 7.93 6.86 -17.70
CA GLY A 233 7.36 6.85 -19.06
C GLY A 233 6.76 5.49 -19.40
N GLY A 234 5.46 5.45 -19.68
CA GLY A 234 4.66 4.24 -19.93
C GLY A 234 5.23 3.31 -20.99
N GLY A 235 5.97 2.30 -20.52
CA GLY A 235 6.47 1.17 -21.29
C GLY A 235 6.83 0.06 -20.31
N MET A 236 5.91 -0.88 -20.13
CA MET A 236 6.03 -2.05 -19.26
C MET A 236 7.35 -2.79 -19.49
N GLY A 237 8.29 -2.62 -18.56
CA GLY A 237 9.49 -3.42 -18.41
C GLY A 237 9.47 -4.11 -17.04
N ALA A 238 10.01 -5.33 -16.99
CA ALA A 238 10.23 -6.11 -15.77
C ALA A 238 10.88 -5.25 -14.65
N PRO A 239 10.71 -5.59 -13.36
CA PRO A 239 11.09 -4.80 -12.21
C PRO A 239 12.58 -4.59 -12.35
N GLY A 240 12.99 -3.36 -12.14
CA GLY A 240 14.34 -2.90 -12.34
C GLY A 240 15.33 -3.94 -11.86
N GLY A 241 15.91 -4.65 -12.82
CA GLY A 241 17.11 -5.44 -12.63
C GLY A 241 18.26 -4.48 -12.45
N SER A 242 18.23 -3.71 -11.36
CA SER A 242 19.46 -3.19 -10.78
C SER A 242 20.29 -4.43 -10.48
N THR A 243 21.28 -4.64 -11.33
CA THR A 243 22.32 -5.61 -11.06
C THR A 243 22.80 -5.38 -9.63
N SER A 244 22.82 -6.47 -8.86
CA SER A 244 23.35 -6.65 -7.50
C SER A 244 24.79 -6.15 -7.28
N SER A 245 25.30 -5.18 -8.03
CA SER A 245 26.74 -4.94 -8.16
C SER A 245 27.40 -4.36 -6.91
N ASP A 246 26.65 -3.81 -5.94
CA ASP A 246 27.27 -3.10 -4.80
C ASP A 246 26.56 -3.26 -3.44
N VAL A 247 25.80 -4.34 -3.20
CA VAL A 247 25.29 -4.64 -1.85
C VAL A 247 26.37 -5.41 -1.06
N SER A 248 26.84 -4.82 0.04
CA SER A 248 27.77 -5.46 0.96
C SER A 248 27.12 -5.71 2.31
N TYR A 249 27.35 -6.91 2.85
CA TYR A 249 26.90 -7.28 4.18
C TYR A 249 28.01 -7.15 5.21
N SER A 250 27.64 -6.85 6.45
CA SER A 250 28.57 -6.83 7.58
C SER A 250 27.88 -7.48 8.75
N SER A 251 28.51 -8.47 9.39
CA SER A 251 27.85 -9.20 10.46
C SER A 251 28.76 -9.41 11.66
N ASP A 252 28.17 -9.38 12.86
CA ASP A 252 28.86 -9.80 14.09
C ASP A 252 29.11 -11.32 14.10
N ASN A 253 28.21 -12.11 13.48
CA ASN A 253 28.33 -13.57 13.38
C ASN A 253 28.05 -14.03 11.95
N GLU A 254 29.12 -14.14 11.17
CA GLU A 254 29.09 -14.65 9.80
C GLU A 254 29.28 -16.19 9.78
N ILE A 255 28.32 -16.90 9.18
CA ILE A 255 28.30 -18.36 9.03
C ILE A 255 28.50 -18.70 7.55
N LEU A 256 29.73 -19.08 7.19
CA LEU A 256 30.14 -19.44 5.81
C LEU A 256 30.35 -20.93 5.57
N GLU A 257 30.20 -21.74 6.63
CA GLU A 257 30.26 -23.20 6.58
C GLU A 257 29.25 -23.80 7.56
N ASP A 258 28.88 -25.07 7.34
CA ASP A 258 27.88 -25.77 8.16
C ASP A 258 28.17 -25.63 9.67
N THR A 259 27.22 -25.05 10.39
CA THR A 259 27.39 -24.62 11.78
C THR A 259 26.18 -24.99 12.61
N THR A 260 26.42 -25.39 13.87
CA THR A 260 25.37 -25.54 14.88
C THR A 260 25.66 -24.59 16.03
N LEU A 261 24.67 -23.77 16.39
CA LEU A 261 24.74 -22.84 17.51
C LEU A 261 23.53 -23.07 18.42
N SER A 262 23.78 -23.31 19.71
CA SER A 262 22.70 -23.47 20.69
C SER A 262 22.98 -22.86 22.04
N ASP A 263 21.93 -22.54 22.77
CA ASP A 263 21.97 -22.15 24.19
C ASP A 263 22.89 -20.94 24.47
N THR A 264 22.88 -19.96 23.58
CA THR A 264 23.77 -18.78 23.67
C THR A 264 23.04 -17.49 23.30
N SER A 265 23.69 -16.37 23.59
CA SER A 265 23.26 -15.04 23.15
C SER A 265 24.17 -14.51 22.04
N VAL A 266 23.58 -13.78 21.10
CA VAL A 266 24.24 -13.07 20.00
C VAL A 266 23.77 -11.62 20.03
N SER A 267 24.67 -10.67 19.80
CA SER A 267 24.29 -9.25 19.81
C SER A 267 25.04 -8.45 18.76
N SER A 268 24.35 -7.61 18.00
CA SER A 268 24.98 -6.63 17.08
C SER A 268 24.56 -5.20 17.43
N THR A 269 25.53 -4.29 17.31
CA THR A 269 25.32 -2.84 17.52
C THR A 269 25.87 -1.98 16.39
N GLY A 270 26.47 -2.57 15.37
CA GLY A 270 27.00 -1.83 14.22
C GLY A 270 25.90 -1.14 13.40
N THR A 271 26.31 -0.14 12.61
CA THR A 271 25.48 0.46 11.55
C THR A 271 25.17 -0.61 10.52
N ASP A 272 23.88 -0.88 10.30
CA ASP A 272 23.42 -1.78 9.23
C ASP A 272 24.08 -3.19 9.25
N GLU A 273 24.53 -3.62 10.43
CA GLU A 273 25.26 -4.88 10.65
C GLU A 273 24.33 -6.04 11.04
N GLU A 274 24.34 -7.18 10.34
CA GLU A 274 23.54 -8.32 10.77
C GLU A 274 24.03 -8.91 12.09
N ALA A 275 23.11 -9.32 12.98
CA ALA A 275 23.52 -10.07 14.17
C ALA A 275 24.00 -11.48 13.79
N ILE A 276 23.33 -12.11 12.82
CA ILE A 276 23.74 -13.36 12.18
C ILE A 276 23.53 -13.26 10.67
N LEU A 277 24.58 -13.56 9.90
CA LEU A 277 24.54 -13.73 8.44
C LEU A 277 24.86 -15.19 8.09
N VAL A 278 24.00 -15.83 7.31
CA VAL A 278 24.23 -17.16 6.73
C VAL A 278 24.40 -17.03 5.22
N ASP A 279 25.56 -17.44 4.73
CA ASP A 279 25.95 -17.25 3.33
C ASP A 279 26.83 -18.41 2.82
N ASN A 280 27.26 -18.34 1.55
CA ASN A 280 28.19 -19.28 0.91
C ASN A 280 27.70 -20.74 0.91
N GLY A 281 26.38 -20.94 0.85
CA GLY A 281 25.75 -22.25 0.80
C GLY A 281 25.80 -23.02 2.12
N ALA A 282 26.08 -22.34 3.24
CA ALA A 282 26.17 -22.96 4.55
C ALA A 282 24.81 -23.44 5.08
N THR A 283 24.83 -24.50 5.89
CA THR A 283 23.67 -24.89 6.72
C THR A 283 23.88 -24.44 8.17
N ALA A 284 23.00 -23.59 8.68
CA ALA A 284 23.02 -23.11 10.06
C ALA A 284 21.89 -23.75 10.89
N ASP A 285 22.24 -24.59 11.86
CA ASP A 285 21.31 -25.12 12.87
C ASP A 285 21.37 -24.25 14.14
N LEU A 286 20.41 -23.35 14.29
CA LEU A 286 20.32 -22.34 15.36
C LEU A 286 19.16 -22.69 16.32
N SER A 287 19.45 -22.88 17.61
CA SER A 287 18.41 -23.28 18.57
C SER A 287 18.57 -22.68 19.96
N ASN A 288 17.48 -22.31 20.61
CA ASN A 288 17.49 -21.72 21.96
C ASN A 288 18.46 -20.53 22.08
N LEU A 289 18.38 -19.62 21.12
CA LEU A 289 19.21 -18.41 21.09
C LEU A 289 18.46 -17.20 21.65
N THR A 290 19.21 -16.25 22.20
CA THR A 290 18.75 -14.88 22.41
C THR A 290 19.54 -13.97 21.48
N ILE A 291 18.88 -13.33 20.52
CA ILE A 291 19.53 -12.53 19.49
C ILE A 291 19.04 -11.09 19.61
N ASP A 292 19.95 -10.19 19.98
CA ASP A 292 19.64 -8.78 20.18
C ASP A 292 20.32 -7.93 19.10
N ARG A 293 19.57 -7.05 18.43
CA ARG A 293 20.14 -6.06 17.52
C ARG A 293 19.70 -4.67 17.93
N THR A 294 20.65 -3.78 18.24
CA THR A 294 20.33 -2.43 18.70
C THR A 294 21.31 -1.44 18.11
N SER A 295 20.82 -0.52 17.29
CA SER A 295 21.67 0.44 16.58
C SER A 295 20.88 1.69 16.24
N SER A 296 21.28 2.81 16.85
CA SER A 296 20.76 4.14 16.51
C SER A 296 21.25 4.64 15.15
N ASP A 297 22.35 4.07 14.68
CA ASP A 297 23.07 4.53 13.50
C ASP A 297 22.62 3.79 12.23
N SER A 298 21.80 2.74 12.38
CA SER A 298 21.22 2.02 11.23
C SER A 298 20.26 2.91 10.46
N THR A 299 20.30 2.78 9.14
CA THR A 299 19.67 3.72 8.21
C THR A 299 18.29 3.23 7.76
N GLY A 300 18.14 1.91 7.55
CA GLY A 300 16.92 1.31 7.01
C GLY A 300 16.75 1.59 5.51
N GLY A 301 15.50 1.70 5.06
CA GLY A 301 15.17 2.01 3.66
C GLY A 301 15.40 0.84 2.70
N ASP A 302 15.66 1.15 1.44
CA ASP A 302 15.70 0.21 0.33
C ASP A 302 16.69 -0.94 0.56
N ASN A 303 17.94 -0.65 0.97
CA ASN A 303 18.92 -1.71 1.17
C ASN A 303 18.46 -2.75 2.21
N SER A 304 17.83 -2.27 3.29
CA SER A 304 17.29 -3.15 4.32
C SER A 304 16.07 -3.92 3.86
N SER A 305 15.18 -3.28 3.10
CA SER A 305 13.93 -3.87 2.65
C SER A 305 14.15 -4.85 1.50
N PHE A 306 15.03 -4.51 0.56
CA PHE A 306 15.21 -5.21 -0.71
C PHE A 306 16.28 -6.28 -0.65
N TYR A 307 17.29 -6.08 0.18
CA TYR A 307 18.47 -6.96 0.23
C TYR A 307 18.78 -7.52 1.62
N GLY A 308 17.98 -7.15 2.63
CA GLY A 308 18.11 -7.64 4.00
C GLY A 308 19.25 -7.01 4.80
N VAL A 309 19.88 -5.94 4.29
CA VAL A 309 20.98 -5.26 4.97
C VAL A 309 20.54 -4.77 6.35
N GLY A 310 21.31 -5.14 7.36
CA GLY A 310 21.02 -4.85 8.75
C GLY A 310 19.86 -5.66 9.33
N ALA A 311 19.43 -6.77 8.73
CA ALA A 311 18.48 -7.68 9.37
C ALA A 311 19.10 -8.34 10.63
N THR A 312 18.26 -8.82 11.55
CA THR A 312 18.76 -9.47 12.77
C THR A 312 19.32 -10.85 12.45
N VAL A 313 18.56 -11.65 11.69
CA VAL A 313 19.05 -12.90 11.09
C VAL A 313 18.81 -12.82 9.59
N LEU A 314 19.88 -12.90 8.81
CA LEU A 314 19.83 -12.86 7.35
C LEU A 314 20.36 -14.18 6.77
N THR A 315 19.69 -14.70 5.75
CA THR A 315 20.21 -15.77 4.89
C THR A 315 20.25 -15.26 3.45
N THR A 316 21.42 -15.28 2.82
CA THR A 316 21.64 -14.82 1.44
C THR A 316 21.96 -15.97 0.48
N ASP A 317 22.70 -16.99 0.92
CA ASP A 317 22.99 -18.21 0.16
C ASP A 317 23.17 -19.37 1.15
N GLY A 318 22.25 -20.32 1.18
CA GLY A 318 22.31 -21.46 2.10
C GLY A 318 20.99 -21.74 2.80
N THR A 319 21.07 -22.41 3.96
CA THR A 319 19.89 -22.83 4.70
C THR A 319 20.02 -22.54 6.20
N THR A 320 19.04 -21.84 6.75
CA THR A 320 18.94 -21.57 8.19
C THR A 320 17.80 -22.36 8.80
N TYR A 321 18.08 -23.07 9.89
CA TYR A 321 17.10 -23.68 10.78
C TYR A 321 17.14 -22.97 12.12
N LEU A 322 16.20 -22.06 12.38
CA LEU A 322 16.09 -21.31 13.62
C LEU A 322 14.92 -21.85 14.47
N SER A 323 15.17 -22.19 15.73
CA SER A 323 14.14 -22.76 16.60
C SER A 323 14.26 -22.33 18.06
N ASP A 324 13.14 -22.36 18.79
CA ASP A 324 13.08 -22.16 20.24
C ASP A 324 13.77 -20.86 20.71
N SER A 325 13.80 -19.81 19.89
CA SER A 325 14.65 -18.64 20.10
C SER A 325 13.86 -17.36 20.43
N THR A 326 14.57 -16.34 20.90
CA THR A 326 14.04 -14.98 21.10
C THR A 326 14.89 -13.99 20.33
N ILE A 327 14.24 -13.19 19.48
CA ILE A 327 14.84 -12.11 18.69
C ILE A 327 14.26 -10.78 19.16
N ALA A 328 15.11 -9.81 19.48
CA ALA A 328 14.73 -8.45 19.75
C ALA A 328 15.56 -7.48 18.90
N SER A 329 14.89 -6.55 18.22
CA SER A 329 15.50 -5.56 17.35
C SER A 329 15.01 -4.15 17.67
N ASP A 330 15.97 -3.25 17.86
CA ASP A 330 15.81 -1.81 18.04
C ASP A 330 16.81 -1.07 17.11
N ALA A 331 16.61 -1.26 15.81
CA ALA A 331 17.39 -0.62 14.75
C ALA A 331 16.51 -0.45 13.49
N LYS A 332 16.63 0.68 12.79
CA LYS A 332 15.89 0.92 11.53
C LYS A 332 16.26 -0.13 10.50
N GLY A 333 15.28 -0.64 9.76
CA GLY A 333 15.47 -1.68 8.73
C GLY A 333 15.76 -3.09 9.26
N ALA A 334 15.93 -3.25 10.58
CA ALA A 334 16.39 -4.51 11.14
C ALA A 334 15.25 -5.51 11.32
N ALA A 335 14.86 -6.12 10.20
CA ALA A 335 13.90 -7.23 10.17
C ALA A 335 14.31 -8.36 11.13
N GLY A 336 13.34 -9.06 11.71
CA GLY A 336 13.62 -10.14 12.65
C GLY A 336 14.35 -11.32 11.98
N VAL A 337 13.72 -11.88 10.95
CA VAL A 337 14.28 -12.98 10.15
C VAL A 337 14.06 -12.68 8.67
N PHE A 338 15.13 -12.69 7.87
CA PHE A 338 15.10 -12.35 6.46
C PHE A 338 15.72 -13.49 5.63
N SER A 339 15.00 -13.96 4.59
CA SER A 339 15.57 -14.80 3.52
C SER A 339 15.64 -14.02 2.21
N TYR A 340 16.84 -13.77 1.70
CA TYR A 340 17.08 -13.00 0.49
C TYR A 340 17.79 -13.85 -0.58
N SER A 341 17.40 -13.70 -1.85
CA SER A 341 17.89 -14.46 -3.02
C SER A 341 17.25 -15.85 -3.22
N ASP A 342 17.22 -16.31 -4.47
CA ASP A 342 16.75 -17.64 -4.88
C ASP A 342 17.55 -18.82 -4.31
N LYS A 343 18.68 -18.55 -3.67
CA LYS A 343 19.54 -19.55 -3.01
C LYS A 343 19.33 -19.64 -1.51
N ALA A 344 18.58 -18.72 -0.92
CA ALA A 344 18.32 -18.70 0.51
C ALA A 344 17.05 -19.48 0.86
N THR A 345 17.16 -20.35 1.86
CA THR A 345 15.99 -20.98 2.48
C THR A 345 16.08 -20.89 4.00
N THR A 346 15.05 -20.31 4.62
CA THR A 346 14.99 -20.17 6.08
C THR A 346 13.80 -20.91 6.65
N TYR A 347 14.05 -21.72 7.68
CA TYR A 347 13.04 -22.37 8.50
C TYR A 347 13.09 -21.73 9.89
N VAL A 348 11.98 -21.18 10.35
CA VAL A 348 11.85 -20.61 11.70
C VAL A 348 10.70 -21.27 12.43
N ALA A 349 10.95 -21.75 13.64
CA ALA A 349 9.94 -22.44 14.45
C ALA A 349 9.96 -22.01 15.92
N ASP A 350 8.81 -21.98 16.58
CA ASP A 350 8.69 -21.81 18.03
C ASP A 350 9.51 -20.61 18.56
N THR A 351 9.57 -19.52 17.79
CA THR A 351 10.47 -18.38 18.02
C THR A 351 9.65 -17.12 18.26
N THR A 352 10.09 -16.30 19.23
CA THR A 352 9.51 -14.98 19.50
C THR A 352 10.36 -13.90 18.85
N ILE A 353 9.74 -13.01 18.08
CA ILE A 353 10.38 -11.92 17.35
C ILE A 353 9.74 -10.60 17.77
N THR A 354 10.54 -9.62 18.17
CA THR A 354 10.09 -8.25 18.43
C THR A 354 10.98 -7.27 17.68
N THR A 355 10.38 -6.42 16.83
CA THR A 355 11.08 -5.34 16.13
C THR A 355 10.44 -3.99 16.45
N SER A 356 11.26 -2.97 16.69
CA SER A 356 10.79 -1.72 17.30
C SER A 356 10.78 -0.52 16.36
N GLN A 357 11.63 -0.50 15.33
CA GLN A 357 11.92 0.71 14.53
C GLN A 357 11.31 0.65 13.11
N ASN A 358 11.31 1.76 12.39
CA ASN A 358 10.73 1.81 11.03
C ASN A 358 11.41 0.84 10.08
N THR A 359 10.66 0.38 9.07
CA THR A 359 11.09 -0.58 8.03
C THR A 359 11.58 -1.93 8.57
N SER A 360 11.27 -2.30 9.81
CA SER A 360 11.74 -3.54 10.45
C SER A 360 10.66 -4.62 10.50
N GLY A 361 10.52 -5.40 9.42
CA GLY A 361 9.53 -6.48 9.33
C GLY A 361 9.77 -7.63 10.33
N GLY A 362 8.72 -8.41 10.63
CA GLY A 362 8.84 -9.57 11.53
C GLY A 362 9.59 -10.73 10.88
N ILE A 363 8.92 -11.39 9.93
CA ILE A 363 9.53 -12.34 8.99
C ILE A 363 9.47 -11.76 7.56
N HIS A 364 10.55 -11.91 6.81
CA HIS A 364 10.74 -11.20 5.55
C HIS A 364 11.36 -12.11 4.46
N VAL A 365 10.81 -12.06 3.25
CA VAL A 365 11.45 -12.56 2.02
C VAL A 365 11.60 -11.48 0.96
N ALA A 366 12.66 -11.54 0.17
CA ALA A 366 12.84 -10.72 -1.04
C ALA A 366 13.77 -11.42 -2.05
N GLY A 367 13.77 -10.97 -3.30
CA GLY A 367 14.72 -11.42 -4.33
C GLY A 367 14.65 -12.91 -4.66
N GLY A 368 13.50 -13.56 -4.45
CA GLY A 368 13.33 -15.01 -4.67
C GLY A 368 13.58 -15.88 -3.44
N GLY A 369 13.84 -15.28 -2.27
CA GLY A 369 14.03 -16.00 -1.00
C GLY A 369 12.84 -16.90 -0.62
N THR A 370 13.15 -18.01 0.06
CA THR A 370 12.14 -18.94 0.57
C THR A 370 12.14 -18.99 2.09
N LEU A 371 10.99 -18.78 2.72
CA LEU A 371 10.85 -18.83 4.19
C LEU A 371 9.67 -19.72 4.63
N TYR A 372 9.95 -20.63 5.56
CA TYR A 372 8.96 -21.47 6.23
C TYR A 372 8.89 -21.10 7.70
N ALA A 373 7.71 -20.72 8.19
CA ALA A 373 7.48 -20.38 9.60
C ALA A 373 6.48 -21.33 10.25
N TYR A 374 6.76 -21.78 11.47
CA TYR A 374 5.89 -22.66 12.25
C TYR A 374 5.75 -22.16 13.70
N ASP A 375 4.54 -21.85 14.15
CA ASP A 375 4.26 -21.40 15.52
C ASP A 375 5.16 -20.23 16.00
N VAL A 376 5.41 -19.25 15.12
CA VAL A 376 6.17 -18.04 15.45
C VAL A 376 5.28 -16.98 16.08
N THR A 377 5.81 -16.23 17.06
CA THR A 377 5.17 -15.03 17.59
C THR A 377 5.97 -13.81 17.16
N ALA A 378 5.45 -13.00 16.23
CA ALA A 378 6.11 -11.80 15.73
C ALA A 378 5.33 -10.54 16.11
N THR A 379 6.01 -9.55 16.68
CA THR A 379 5.44 -8.24 16.99
C THR A 379 6.32 -7.14 16.44
N THR A 380 5.76 -6.27 15.61
CA THR A 380 6.46 -5.14 14.99
C THR A 380 5.83 -3.82 15.43
N SER A 381 6.64 -2.77 15.58
CA SER A 381 6.16 -1.47 16.10
C SER A 381 6.37 -0.27 15.18
N GLY A 382 7.37 -0.31 14.31
CA GLY A 382 7.71 0.81 13.44
C GLY A 382 6.79 0.95 12.23
N GLU A 383 6.87 2.10 11.57
CA GLU A 383 6.16 2.37 10.31
C GLU A 383 6.70 1.47 9.19
N SER A 384 5.86 1.14 8.20
CA SER A 384 6.22 0.26 7.07
C SER A 384 6.88 -1.07 7.52
N SER A 385 6.37 -1.66 8.60
CA SER A 385 6.96 -2.82 9.27
C SER A 385 5.92 -3.91 9.45
N ALA A 386 5.43 -4.49 8.36
CA ALA A 386 4.49 -5.61 8.43
C ALA A 386 5.08 -6.80 9.22
N ALA A 387 4.22 -7.52 9.95
CA ALA A 387 4.66 -8.69 10.73
C ALA A 387 5.05 -9.86 9.82
N ILE A 388 4.31 -10.04 8.73
CA ILE A 388 4.67 -10.86 7.58
C ILE A 388 4.90 -9.92 6.39
N ARG A 389 6.11 -9.90 5.86
CA ARG A 389 6.53 -8.91 4.86
C ARG A 389 7.23 -9.57 3.68
N SER A 390 7.06 -8.99 2.50
CA SER A 390 8.00 -9.16 1.39
C SER A 390 8.19 -7.88 0.60
N ASP A 391 9.35 -7.73 -0.02
CA ASP A 391 9.67 -6.62 -0.90
C ASP A 391 10.38 -7.12 -2.18
N ARG A 392 10.44 -6.24 -3.19
CA ARG A 392 11.14 -6.43 -4.47
C ARG A 392 10.66 -7.52 -5.40
N GLY A 393 9.43 -7.98 -5.24
CA GLY A 393 8.87 -8.99 -6.12
C GLY A 393 9.56 -10.33 -5.90
N SER A 394 8.89 -11.43 -6.21
CA SER A 394 9.47 -12.78 -6.18
C SER A 394 9.92 -13.27 -4.79
N GLY A 395 9.57 -14.52 -4.49
CA GLY A 395 9.84 -15.14 -3.20
C GLY A 395 8.68 -16.03 -2.79
N THR A 396 8.90 -16.83 -1.76
CA THR A 396 7.88 -17.76 -1.27
C THR A 396 7.89 -17.80 0.24
N MET A 397 6.72 -17.63 0.83
CA MET A 397 6.56 -17.81 2.26
C MET A 397 5.42 -18.79 2.56
N VAL A 398 5.69 -19.76 3.43
CA VAL A 398 4.67 -20.66 3.97
C VAL A 398 4.70 -20.58 5.48
N VAL A 399 3.58 -20.16 6.05
CA VAL A 399 3.39 -19.97 7.49
C VAL A 399 2.30 -20.93 7.98
N ASP A 400 2.55 -21.59 9.10
CA ASP A 400 1.58 -22.48 9.77
C ASP A 400 1.56 -22.22 11.28
N GLY A 401 0.42 -21.80 11.79
CA GLY A 401 0.24 -21.41 13.18
C GLY A 401 0.85 -20.04 13.51
N GLY A 402 0.97 -19.76 14.81
CA GLY A 402 1.59 -18.53 15.32
C GLY A 402 0.68 -17.30 15.39
N THR A 403 1.28 -16.20 15.87
CA THR A 403 0.64 -14.89 16.05
C THR A 403 1.53 -13.80 15.48
N TYR A 404 0.98 -13.00 14.59
CA TYR A 404 1.68 -11.94 13.87
C TYR A 404 0.96 -10.63 14.08
N THR A 405 1.61 -9.67 14.73
CA THR A 405 1.01 -8.39 15.10
C THR A 405 1.87 -7.23 14.64
N SER A 406 1.30 -6.34 13.84
CA SER A 406 1.89 -5.06 13.47
C SER A 406 1.18 -3.91 14.18
N ASN A 407 1.96 -2.94 14.65
CA ASN A 407 1.44 -1.77 15.38
C ASN A 407 1.73 -0.43 14.68
N GLY A 408 2.65 -0.40 13.72
CA GLY A 408 2.98 0.82 12.98
C GLY A 408 1.92 1.22 11.97
N THR A 409 1.95 2.46 11.54
CA THR A 409 1.19 2.95 10.39
C THR A 409 1.78 2.39 9.09
N GLY A 410 0.93 2.22 8.06
CA GLY A 410 1.35 1.62 6.79
C GLY A 410 1.99 0.24 6.96
N SER A 411 1.58 -0.50 7.98
CA SER A 411 2.14 -1.79 8.36
C SER A 411 1.04 -2.84 8.43
N PRO A 412 0.63 -3.40 7.27
CA PRO A 412 -0.33 -4.48 7.25
C PRO A 412 0.10 -5.67 8.11
N ALA A 413 -0.84 -6.55 8.47
CA ALA A 413 -0.47 -7.81 9.10
C ALA A 413 0.33 -8.67 8.11
N VAL A 414 -0.09 -8.62 6.84
CA VAL A 414 0.59 -9.25 5.69
C VAL A 414 0.73 -8.22 4.56
N TYR A 415 1.97 -7.87 4.23
CA TYR A 415 2.31 -7.07 3.04
C TYR A 415 3.02 -7.97 2.03
N SER A 416 2.52 -8.03 0.80
CA SER A 416 3.00 -8.97 -0.21
C SER A 416 3.36 -8.33 -1.55
N THR A 417 4.62 -8.59 -1.89
CA THR A 417 5.22 -8.60 -3.23
C THR A 417 5.76 -10.01 -3.55
N ALA A 418 5.19 -11.07 -2.97
CA ALA A 418 5.63 -12.46 -3.13
C ALA A 418 4.45 -13.45 -3.18
N ASP A 419 4.75 -14.76 -3.25
CA ASP A 419 3.75 -15.81 -3.04
C ASP A 419 3.73 -16.23 -1.55
N ILE A 420 2.72 -15.78 -0.82
CA ILE A 420 2.57 -16.00 0.62
C ILE A 420 1.36 -16.90 0.89
N THR A 421 1.58 -18.00 1.60
CA THR A 421 0.52 -18.88 2.10
C THR A 421 0.59 -18.98 3.62
N VAL A 422 -0.53 -18.71 4.31
CA VAL A 422 -0.63 -18.76 5.77
C VAL A 422 -1.76 -19.69 6.18
N ASN A 423 -1.50 -20.53 7.18
CA ASN A 423 -2.45 -21.51 7.70
C ASN A 423 -2.60 -21.32 9.22
N ASN A 424 -3.82 -21.43 9.75
CA ASN A 424 -4.09 -21.55 11.19
C ASN A 424 -3.49 -20.43 12.08
N ALA A 425 -3.25 -19.23 11.54
CA ALA A 425 -2.56 -18.16 12.24
C ALA A 425 -3.51 -17.05 12.73
N THR A 426 -3.08 -16.31 13.75
CA THR A 426 -3.70 -15.04 14.14
C THR A 426 -2.88 -13.87 13.59
N LEU A 427 -3.50 -13.02 12.78
CA LEU A 427 -2.88 -11.93 12.04
C LEU A 427 -3.58 -10.62 12.39
N THR A 428 -2.84 -9.65 12.92
CA THR A 428 -3.44 -8.41 13.42
C THR A 428 -2.62 -7.19 13.02
N ALA A 429 -3.25 -6.25 12.32
CA ALA A 429 -2.75 -4.89 12.15
C ALA A 429 -3.55 -3.93 13.04
N ASN A 430 -2.87 -3.33 14.02
CA ASN A 430 -3.53 -2.42 14.98
C ASN A 430 -3.66 -0.98 14.45
N SER A 431 -2.91 -0.61 13.41
CA SER A 431 -2.87 0.75 12.85
C SER A 431 -2.66 0.76 11.33
N SER A 432 -3.17 -0.26 10.64
CA SER A 432 -3.15 -0.39 9.18
C SER A 432 -4.27 -1.32 8.72
N GLU A 433 -4.44 -1.42 7.40
CA GLU A 433 -5.16 -2.48 6.71
C GLU A 433 -4.66 -3.86 7.12
N ALA A 434 -5.50 -4.89 6.97
CA ALA A 434 -5.14 -6.24 7.36
C ALA A 434 -4.14 -6.86 6.36
N ALA A 435 -4.39 -6.67 5.06
CA ALA A 435 -3.55 -7.19 3.99
C ALA A 435 -3.40 -6.19 2.84
N CYS A 436 -2.21 -6.19 2.25
CA CYS A 436 -1.85 -5.36 1.10
C CYS A 436 -1.06 -6.22 0.11
N ILE A 437 -1.49 -6.21 -1.16
CA ILE A 437 -0.83 -6.93 -2.25
C ILE A 437 -0.54 -5.96 -3.37
N GLU A 438 0.70 -5.99 -3.84
CA GLU A 438 1.11 -5.22 -5.00
C GLU A 438 1.31 -6.10 -6.23
N GLY A 439 0.83 -5.68 -7.39
CA GLY A 439 1.15 -6.26 -8.70
C GLY A 439 0.93 -7.78 -8.81
N ASP A 440 1.83 -8.50 -9.48
CA ASP A 440 1.72 -9.94 -9.79
C ASP A 440 2.01 -10.89 -8.60
N ASN A 441 1.34 -10.68 -7.47
CA ASN A 441 1.63 -11.41 -6.22
C ASN A 441 0.40 -12.02 -5.58
N THR A 442 0.62 -12.89 -4.60
CA THR A 442 -0.45 -13.70 -4.02
C THR A 442 -0.38 -13.80 -2.50
N ILE A 443 -1.54 -13.69 -1.85
CA ILE A 443 -1.75 -14.10 -0.47
C ILE A 443 -2.84 -15.18 -0.45
N ARG A 444 -2.55 -16.33 0.16
CA ARG A 444 -3.52 -17.40 0.46
C ARG A 444 -3.62 -17.63 1.95
N LEU A 445 -4.83 -17.56 2.50
CA LEU A 445 -5.10 -17.73 3.92
C LEU A 445 -6.06 -18.90 4.14
N PHE A 446 -5.65 -19.87 4.93
CA PHE A 446 -6.46 -21.04 5.27
C PHE A 446 -6.70 -21.11 6.77
N ASP A 447 -7.97 -21.03 7.19
CA ASP A 447 -8.37 -21.08 8.60
C ASP A 447 -7.65 -20.05 9.50
N CYS A 448 -7.34 -18.87 8.95
CA CYS A 448 -6.68 -17.77 9.66
C CYS A 448 -7.69 -16.81 10.30
N SER A 449 -7.30 -16.18 11.40
CA SER A 449 -8.00 -15.01 11.95
C SER A 449 -7.23 -13.74 11.56
N LEU A 450 -7.78 -12.94 10.65
CA LEU A 450 -7.15 -11.74 10.12
C LEU A 450 -7.95 -10.49 10.52
N SER A 451 -7.29 -9.47 11.05
CA SER A 451 -7.93 -8.20 11.40
C SER A 451 -7.08 -6.98 11.08
N GLY A 452 -7.71 -5.93 10.56
CA GLY A 452 -7.09 -4.63 10.31
C GLY A 452 -7.84 -3.48 11.01
N ASN A 453 -7.13 -2.39 11.24
CA ASN A 453 -7.62 -1.17 11.87
C ASN A 453 -6.88 0.04 11.29
N MET A 454 -7.23 0.41 10.05
CA MET A 454 -6.68 1.61 9.43
C MET A 454 -7.04 2.85 10.27
N PRO A 455 -6.06 3.70 10.61
CA PRO A 455 -6.35 4.98 11.22
C PRO A 455 -7.11 5.86 10.21
N ASP A 456 -7.99 6.71 10.74
CA ASP A 456 -8.64 7.74 9.95
C ASP A 456 -7.61 8.82 9.57
N ASP A 457 -7.11 8.73 8.35
CA ASP A 457 -6.16 9.66 7.72
C ASP A 457 -6.76 10.20 6.40
N ASN A 458 -8.00 10.69 6.50
CA ASN A 458 -8.79 11.24 5.39
C ASN A 458 -8.12 12.42 4.64
N GLU A 459 -6.94 12.88 5.05
CA GLU A 459 -6.16 13.88 4.29
C GLU A 459 -5.33 13.25 3.17
N GLN A 460 -4.99 11.97 3.28
CA GLN A 460 -4.07 11.29 2.34
C GLN A 460 -4.73 10.19 1.53
N ASN A 461 -5.66 9.43 2.14
CA ASN A 461 -6.36 8.35 1.47
C ASN A 461 -7.79 8.75 1.10
N ASP A 462 -8.18 8.49 -0.15
CA ASP A 462 -9.52 8.80 -0.68
C ASP A 462 -10.63 7.93 -0.04
N CYS A 463 -10.24 6.78 0.52
CA CYS A 463 -11.10 5.90 1.32
C CYS A 463 -10.26 5.08 2.30
N LEU A 464 -10.93 4.40 3.23
CA LEU A 464 -10.32 3.40 4.11
C LEU A 464 -10.77 2.00 3.68
N TRP A 465 -9.87 1.03 3.79
CA TRP A 465 -10.09 -0.37 3.40
C TRP A 465 -9.51 -1.34 4.44
N ASN A 466 -9.84 -2.62 4.31
CA ASN A 466 -9.25 -3.67 5.15
C ASN A 466 -8.30 -4.57 4.36
N VAL A 467 -8.57 -4.79 3.07
CA VAL A 467 -7.70 -5.52 2.14
C VAL A 467 -7.59 -4.72 0.84
N ILE A 468 -6.37 -4.50 0.37
CA ILE A 468 -6.09 -3.81 -0.91
C ILE A 468 -5.24 -4.64 -1.86
N LEU A 469 -5.66 -4.66 -3.14
CA LEU A 469 -4.89 -5.18 -4.28
C LEU A 469 -4.69 -4.04 -5.27
N TYR A 470 -3.45 -3.61 -5.47
CA TYR A 470 -3.13 -2.50 -6.38
C TYR A 470 -1.76 -2.65 -7.03
N GLN A 471 -1.45 -1.82 -8.01
CA GLN A 471 -0.07 -1.64 -8.46
C GLN A 471 0.44 -0.32 -7.91
N SER A 472 1.54 -0.34 -7.15
CA SER A 472 2.20 0.87 -6.68
C SER A 472 3.06 1.50 -7.78
N MET A 473 3.51 2.73 -7.50
CA MET A 473 4.42 3.49 -8.36
C MET A 473 5.90 3.29 -7.97
N SER A 474 6.21 2.36 -7.06
CA SER A 474 7.60 2.16 -6.60
C SER A 474 8.45 1.32 -7.55
N GLY A 475 7.81 0.56 -8.45
CA GLY A 475 8.51 -0.42 -9.29
C GLY A 475 9.00 -1.67 -8.54
N ASP A 476 8.60 -1.84 -7.28
CA ASP A 476 9.03 -2.99 -6.46
C ASP A 476 8.36 -4.30 -6.86
N SER A 477 7.22 -4.24 -7.53
CA SER A 477 6.49 -5.40 -8.04
C SER A 477 6.25 -5.31 -9.54
N GLU A 478 6.34 -6.47 -10.18
CA GLU A 478 5.83 -6.69 -11.54
C GLU A 478 4.36 -6.29 -11.65
N VAL A 479 4.01 -5.69 -12.79
CA VAL A 479 2.60 -5.51 -13.17
C VAL A 479 2.01 -6.86 -13.53
N GLY A 480 0.89 -7.21 -12.92
CA GLY A 480 0.18 -8.45 -13.23
C GLY A 480 -1.05 -8.63 -12.35
N ASN A 481 -1.45 -9.87 -12.12
CA ASN A 481 -2.69 -10.17 -11.42
C ASN A 481 -2.42 -10.45 -9.93
N SER A 482 -2.83 -9.52 -9.07
CA SER A 482 -2.83 -9.71 -7.63
C SER A 482 -3.90 -10.73 -7.23
N THR A 483 -3.57 -11.72 -6.40
CA THR A 483 -4.54 -12.72 -5.93
C THR A 483 -4.64 -12.73 -4.41
N PHE A 484 -5.85 -12.51 -3.88
CA PHE A 484 -6.17 -12.74 -2.48
C PHE A 484 -7.17 -13.88 -2.35
N GLU A 485 -6.74 -14.97 -1.74
CA GLU A 485 -7.56 -16.14 -1.46
C GLU A 485 -7.69 -16.32 0.05
N MET A 486 -8.91 -16.46 0.54
CA MET A 486 -9.19 -16.78 1.94
C MET A 486 -10.29 -17.84 2.04
N VAL A 487 -9.95 -18.95 2.70
CA VAL A 487 -10.84 -20.10 2.90
C VAL A 487 -10.96 -20.38 4.39
N GLY A 488 -12.19 -20.34 4.91
CA GLY A 488 -12.44 -20.50 6.34
C GLY A 488 -11.89 -19.34 7.18
N GLY A 489 -11.84 -19.55 8.49
CA GLY A 489 -11.35 -18.53 9.43
C GLY A 489 -12.25 -17.30 9.55
N SER A 490 -11.66 -16.15 9.89
CA SER A 490 -12.38 -14.89 10.11
C SER A 490 -11.63 -13.68 9.56
N LEU A 491 -12.34 -12.72 8.97
CA LEU A 491 -11.81 -11.44 8.50
C LEU A 491 -12.56 -10.28 9.16
N THR A 492 -11.86 -9.49 9.97
CA THR A 492 -12.45 -8.36 10.69
C THR A 492 -11.89 -7.03 10.20
N ALA A 493 -12.77 -6.13 9.77
CA ALA A 493 -12.43 -4.73 9.54
C ALA A 493 -12.85 -3.91 10.76
N ASN A 494 -11.92 -3.18 11.37
CA ASN A 494 -12.26 -2.26 12.46
C ASN A 494 -12.55 -0.82 11.99
N ALA A 495 -12.24 -0.51 10.72
CA ALA A 495 -12.49 0.77 10.07
C ALA A 495 -12.70 0.57 8.56
N GLY A 496 -13.39 1.51 7.89
CA GLY A 496 -13.49 1.56 6.44
C GLY A 496 -14.33 0.46 5.78
N GLY A 497 -14.14 0.30 4.47
CA GLY A 497 -14.70 -0.80 3.69
C GLY A 497 -13.85 -2.08 3.75
N MET A 498 -14.38 -3.19 3.22
CA MET A 498 -13.71 -4.49 3.34
C MET A 498 -12.62 -4.69 2.27
N PHE A 499 -13.00 -4.72 0.99
CA PHE A 499 -12.08 -5.00 -0.12
C PHE A 499 -11.97 -3.80 -1.06
N TYR A 500 -10.75 -3.43 -1.41
CA TYR A 500 -10.48 -2.39 -2.39
C TYR A 500 -9.47 -2.86 -3.44
N THR A 501 -9.72 -2.52 -4.70
CA THR A 501 -8.75 -2.73 -5.77
C THR A 501 -8.79 -1.60 -6.78
N THR A 502 -7.60 -1.27 -7.29
CA THR A 502 -7.35 -0.16 -8.20
C THR A 502 -6.01 -0.39 -8.91
N ASN A 503 -5.83 0.15 -10.11
CA ASN A 503 -4.57 0.11 -10.86
C ASN A 503 -3.96 -1.28 -11.11
N THR A 504 -4.73 -2.37 -11.08
CA THR A 504 -4.17 -3.72 -11.25
C THR A 504 -5.21 -4.69 -11.81
N ASP A 505 -4.73 -5.79 -12.39
CA ASP A 505 -5.54 -6.99 -12.54
C ASP A 505 -5.66 -7.63 -11.15
N SER A 506 -6.87 -8.03 -10.74
CA SER A 506 -7.09 -8.57 -9.40
C SER A 506 -8.05 -9.75 -9.37
N THR A 507 -7.74 -10.70 -8.49
CA THR A 507 -8.55 -11.87 -8.21
C THR A 507 -8.78 -12.00 -6.70
N PHE A 508 -10.04 -11.99 -6.29
CA PHE A 508 -10.45 -12.32 -4.93
C PHE A 508 -11.21 -13.65 -4.93
N ILE A 509 -10.84 -14.55 -4.03
CA ILE A 509 -11.53 -15.82 -3.79
C ILE A 509 -11.82 -15.93 -2.29
N ILE A 510 -13.10 -15.85 -1.93
CA ILE A 510 -13.55 -15.86 -0.53
C ILE A 510 -14.52 -17.02 -0.35
N ASP A 511 -14.12 -18.01 0.45
CA ASP A 511 -14.88 -19.24 0.68
C ASP A 511 -15.15 -19.47 2.16
N ASN A 512 -16.41 -19.35 2.57
CA ASN A 512 -16.90 -19.65 3.92
C ASN A 512 -16.06 -18.98 5.04
N VAL A 513 -15.78 -17.69 4.88
CA VAL A 513 -15.05 -16.84 5.83
C VAL A 513 -16.04 -16.12 6.74
N ASP A 514 -15.77 -16.09 8.05
CA ASP A 514 -16.54 -15.27 8.99
C ASP A 514 -16.11 -13.78 8.88
N ILE A 515 -16.83 -13.01 8.06
CA ILE A 515 -16.52 -11.60 7.81
C ILE A 515 -17.27 -10.72 8.82
N THR A 516 -16.51 -9.90 9.55
CA THR A 516 -17.05 -8.84 10.41
C THR A 516 -16.71 -7.47 9.80
N PRO A 517 -17.69 -6.76 9.20
CA PRO A 517 -17.45 -5.42 8.68
C PRO A 517 -17.22 -4.41 9.81
N SER A 518 -16.64 -3.27 9.46
CA SER A 518 -16.50 -2.16 10.39
C SER A 518 -17.86 -1.57 10.76
N ALA A 519 -17.90 -0.76 11.81
CA ALA A 519 -19.15 -0.10 12.22
C ALA A 519 -19.67 0.90 11.16
N SER A 520 -18.79 1.47 10.33
CA SER A 520 -19.19 2.35 9.23
C SER A 520 -19.60 1.56 7.99
N ASN A 521 -18.94 0.42 7.75
CA ASN A 521 -19.15 -0.48 6.62
C ASN A 521 -19.30 0.29 5.29
N ASP A 522 -18.29 1.12 4.97
CA ASP A 522 -18.36 2.07 3.86
C ASP A 522 -18.66 1.40 2.51
N PHE A 523 -18.15 0.17 2.32
CA PHE A 523 -18.43 -0.71 1.19
C PHE A 523 -17.98 -2.13 1.50
N PHE A 524 -18.59 -3.11 0.83
CA PHE A 524 -18.07 -4.47 0.78
C PHE A 524 -16.89 -4.57 -0.19
N LEU A 525 -17.08 -4.08 -1.43
CA LEU A 525 -16.06 -4.11 -2.48
C LEU A 525 -16.05 -2.78 -3.22
N LYS A 526 -14.86 -2.20 -3.42
CA LYS A 526 -14.65 -1.05 -4.30
C LYS A 526 -13.67 -1.41 -5.41
N VAL A 527 -14.08 -1.19 -6.67
CA VAL A 527 -13.31 -1.48 -7.89
C VAL A 527 -13.33 -0.22 -8.75
N THR A 528 -12.44 0.70 -8.46
CA THR A 528 -12.45 2.04 -9.07
C THR A 528 -11.04 2.52 -9.35
N GLY A 529 -10.91 3.54 -10.20
CA GLY A 529 -9.79 4.46 -10.15
C GLY A 529 -9.70 5.20 -8.82
N ASN A 530 -8.74 6.10 -8.73
CA ASN A 530 -8.45 6.88 -7.54
C ASN A 530 -7.79 8.22 -7.87
N ALA A 531 -7.70 9.10 -6.88
CA ALA A 531 -7.01 10.38 -6.97
C ALA A 531 -6.21 10.63 -5.68
N ASN A 532 -5.41 9.63 -5.30
CA ASN A 532 -4.87 9.53 -3.96
C ASN A 532 -3.84 10.64 -3.64
N GLY A 533 -4.00 11.27 -2.48
CA GLY A 533 -3.12 12.37 -2.02
C GLY A 533 -1.65 11.97 -1.84
N ARG A 534 -1.34 10.68 -1.74
CA ARG A 534 0.04 10.15 -1.70
C ARG A 534 0.68 9.99 -3.07
N GLY A 535 -0.02 10.32 -4.16
CA GLY A 535 0.54 10.35 -5.52
C GLY A 535 0.60 9.01 -6.23
N TRP A 536 -0.03 7.95 -5.69
CA TRP A 536 -0.13 6.64 -6.35
C TRP A 536 -1.43 6.48 -7.17
N GLY A 537 -2.16 7.58 -7.42
CA GLY A 537 -3.40 7.58 -8.17
C GLY A 537 -3.68 8.91 -8.86
N THR A 538 -4.31 8.88 -10.03
CA THR A 538 -4.73 10.06 -10.78
C THR A 538 -6.15 9.88 -11.32
N SER A 539 -7.01 10.87 -11.09
CA SER A 539 -8.39 10.85 -11.61
C SER A 539 -8.40 10.71 -13.13
N GLY A 540 -9.28 9.84 -13.64
CA GLY A 540 -9.34 9.45 -15.05
C GLY A 540 -8.42 8.31 -15.43
N ALA A 541 -7.65 7.76 -14.48
CA ALA A 541 -6.74 6.64 -14.67
C ALA A 541 -6.87 5.63 -13.51
N ASN A 542 -6.00 4.62 -13.50
CA ASN A 542 -5.88 3.66 -12.41
C ASN A 542 -7.13 2.80 -12.16
N GLY A 543 -7.96 2.56 -13.17
CA GLY A 543 -9.01 1.55 -13.07
C GLY A 543 -8.46 0.15 -12.75
N ALA A 544 -9.28 -0.71 -12.15
CA ALA A 544 -8.94 -2.10 -11.89
C ALA A 544 -9.64 -3.06 -12.84
N ASN A 545 -9.08 -4.25 -13.05
CA ASN A 545 -9.72 -5.34 -13.74
C ASN A 545 -9.86 -6.53 -12.78
N CYS A 546 -11.02 -6.63 -12.15
CA CYS A 546 -11.26 -7.45 -10.98
C CYS A 546 -12.17 -8.64 -11.29
N THR A 547 -11.75 -9.82 -10.85
CA THR A 547 -12.61 -10.99 -10.68
C THR A 547 -12.81 -11.26 -9.19
N PHE A 548 -14.05 -11.19 -8.72
CA PHE A 548 -14.39 -11.51 -7.33
C PHE A 548 -15.27 -12.76 -7.27
N THR A 549 -14.84 -13.78 -6.54
CA THR A 549 -15.60 -15.03 -6.36
C THR A 549 -15.94 -15.25 -4.89
N ALA A 550 -17.23 -15.23 -4.57
CA ALA A 550 -17.81 -15.58 -3.29
C ALA A 550 -18.37 -17.02 -3.33
N ILE A 551 -17.95 -17.87 -2.39
CA ILE A 551 -18.34 -19.28 -2.27
C ILE A 551 -18.88 -19.50 -0.87
N ASP A 552 -20.14 -19.95 -0.76
CA ASP A 552 -20.82 -20.12 0.54
C ASP A 552 -20.62 -18.95 1.51
N GLN A 553 -20.58 -17.72 0.97
CA GLN A 553 -20.11 -16.54 1.66
C GLN A 553 -21.26 -15.58 1.98
N THR A 554 -21.23 -14.98 3.17
CA THR A 554 -22.06 -13.81 3.49
C THR A 554 -21.28 -12.54 3.20
N CYS A 555 -21.78 -11.72 2.28
CA CYS A 555 -21.21 -10.43 1.87
C CYS A 555 -22.16 -9.31 2.31
N GLU A 556 -21.71 -8.39 3.16
CA GLU A 556 -22.51 -7.26 3.66
C GLU A 556 -21.86 -5.93 3.31
N GLY A 557 -22.61 -5.05 2.65
CA GLY A 557 -22.13 -3.74 2.19
C GLY A 557 -22.26 -3.59 0.67
N ASP A 558 -22.12 -2.36 0.21
CA ASP A 558 -22.30 -2.02 -1.20
C ASP A 558 -21.08 -2.46 -2.04
N ILE A 559 -21.33 -2.75 -3.32
CA ILE A 559 -20.30 -2.91 -4.34
C ILE A 559 -20.22 -1.59 -5.10
N ILE A 560 -19.05 -0.98 -5.17
CA ILE A 560 -18.80 0.27 -5.87
C ILE A 560 -17.87 -0.01 -7.05
N TRP A 561 -18.24 0.47 -8.23
CA TRP A 561 -17.42 0.37 -9.45
C TRP A 561 -17.48 1.66 -10.24
N ASP A 562 -16.54 1.85 -11.18
CA ASP A 562 -16.54 2.97 -12.11
C ASP A 562 -16.28 2.53 -13.56
N SER A 563 -16.58 3.41 -14.51
CA SER A 563 -16.50 3.13 -15.94
C SER A 563 -15.09 3.05 -16.50
N ILE A 564 -14.03 3.24 -15.71
CA ILE A 564 -12.66 2.94 -16.12
C ILE A 564 -12.18 1.58 -15.57
N SER A 565 -13.02 0.89 -14.83
CA SER A 565 -12.74 -0.42 -14.23
C SER A 565 -13.61 -1.53 -14.82
N ASN A 566 -13.12 -2.77 -14.72
CA ASN A 566 -13.85 -3.98 -15.07
C ASN A 566 -14.06 -4.83 -13.81
N LEU A 567 -15.28 -5.32 -13.61
CA LEU A 567 -15.65 -6.20 -12.51
C LEU A 567 -16.49 -7.36 -13.02
N ASP A 568 -15.99 -8.58 -12.82
CA ASP A 568 -16.80 -9.80 -12.85
C ASP A 568 -16.99 -10.31 -11.41
N PHE A 569 -18.21 -10.23 -10.89
CA PHE A 569 -18.56 -10.66 -9.53
C PHE A 569 -19.41 -11.93 -9.55
N TYR A 570 -18.89 -13.01 -8.96
CA TYR A 570 -19.53 -14.32 -8.91
C TYR A 570 -20.01 -14.65 -7.50
N LEU A 571 -21.32 -14.86 -7.35
CA LEU A 571 -21.94 -15.44 -6.16
C LEU A 571 -22.27 -16.91 -6.43
N THR A 572 -21.57 -17.81 -5.75
CA THR A 572 -21.71 -19.26 -5.95
C THR A 572 -22.04 -19.98 -4.64
N GLY A 573 -22.46 -21.24 -4.73
CA GLY A 573 -22.97 -21.98 -3.57
C GLY A 573 -24.16 -21.26 -2.95
N SER A 574 -24.23 -21.29 -1.62
CA SER A 574 -25.25 -20.62 -0.82
C SER A 574 -24.91 -19.15 -0.46
N SER A 575 -24.05 -18.51 -1.26
CA SER A 575 -23.60 -17.13 -1.01
C SER A 575 -24.76 -16.12 -1.00
N THR A 576 -24.63 -15.11 -0.15
CA THR A 576 -25.57 -13.98 -0.08
C THR A 576 -24.84 -12.66 -0.14
N LEU A 577 -25.23 -11.78 -1.08
CA LEU A 577 -24.87 -10.36 -1.07
C LEU A 577 -26.01 -9.54 -0.47
N THR A 578 -25.73 -8.71 0.52
CA THR A 578 -26.65 -7.70 1.06
C THR A 578 -26.05 -6.31 0.85
N GLY A 579 -26.54 -5.60 -0.18
CA GLY A 579 -25.98 -4.33 -0.62
C GLY A 579 -26.56 -3.86 -1.96
N ALA A 580 -26.21 -2.64 -2.36
CA ALA A 580 -26.45 -2.10 -3.70
C ALA A 580 -25.19 -2.25 -4.57
N VAL A 581 -25.36 -2.18 -5.90
CA VAL A 581 -24.25 -2.07 -6.86
C VAL A 581 -24.24 -0.66 -7.41
N ILE A 582 -23.23 0.13 -7.04
CA ILE A 582 -23.17 1.58 -7.26
C ILE A 582 -22.13 1.87 -8.35
N ASP A 583 -22.58 2.58 -9.37
CA ASP A 583 -21.76 3.20 -10.41
C ASP A 583 -21.33 4.59 -9.90
N ASP A 584 -20.05 4.73 -9.53
CA ASP A 584 -19.45 5.93 -8.95
C ASP A 584 -18.31 6.48 -9.81
N GLU A 585 -18.68 7.40 -10.70
CA GLU A 585 -17.78 8.06 -11.65
C GLU A 585 -16.87 9.14 -11.04
N THR A 586 -16.85 9.31 -9.71
CA THR A 586 -16.11 10.41 -9.06
C THR A 586 -14.61 10.39 -9.40
N ALA A 587 -14.01 9.19 -9.50
CA ALA A 587 -12.59 9.04 -9.84
C ALA A 587 -12.34 8.84 -11.34
N ALA A 588 -13.36 8.55 -12.14
CA ALA A 588 -13.25 8.15 -13.54
C ALA A 588 -12.97 9.31 -14.53
N GLY A 589 -12.96 10.56 -14.06
CA GLY A 589 -12.69 11.72 -14.91
C GLY A 589 -13.79 11.94 -15.96
N ASP A 590 -13.45 11.83 -17.24
CA ASP A 590 -14.41 11.95 -18.36
C ASP A 590 -15.22 10.65 -18.60
N GLY A 591 -15.01 9.62 -17.77
CA GLY A 591 -15.61 8.29 -17.89
C GLY A 591 -14.86 7.38 -18.86
N GLY A 592 -15.25 6.11 -18.91
CA GLY A 592 -14.66 5.06 -19.72
C GLY A 592 -15.68 4.03 -20.24
N ASP A 593 -15.18 2.89 -20.71
CA ASP A 593 -15.95 1.78 -21.28
C ASP A 593 -15.85 0.47 -20.47
N GLY A 594 -15.40 0.57 -19.23
CA GLY A 594 -15.38 -0.46 -18.22
C GLY A 594 -16.76 -1.05 -17.93
N THR A 595 -16.77 -2.23 -17.33
CA THR A 595 -17.99 -3.03 -17.15
C THR A 595 -18.13 -3.60 -15.76
N CYS A 596 -19.36 -3.71 -15.27
CA CYS A 596 -19.69 -4.43 -14.06
C CYS A 596 -20.70 -5.54 -14.36
N SER A 597 -20.29 -6.78 -14.14
CA SER A 597 -21.06 -7.97 -14.41
C SER A 597 -21.29 -8.76 -13.13
N LEU A 598 -22.55 -9.07 -12.84
CA LEU A 598 -22.94 -9.82 -11.66
C LEU A 598 -23.53 -11.18 -12.06
N TYR A 599 -22.96 -12.25 -11.51
CA TYR A 599 -23.33 -13.64 -11.79
C TYR A 599 -23.83 -14.33 -10.52
N LEU A 600 -25.11 -14.72 -10.49
CA LEU A 600 -25.73 -15.44 -9.37
C LEU A 600 -25.97 -16.90 -9.74
N GLY A 601 -25.33 -17.81 -9.02
CA GLY A 601 -25.65 -19.24 -9.06
C GLY A 601 -27.05 -19.54 -8.50
N SER A 602 -27.55 -20.75 -8.78
CA SER A 602 -28.94 -21.14 -8.48
C SER A 602 -29.35 -21.01 -7.01
N ASP A 603 -28.41 -21.22 -6.09
CA ASP A 603 -28.65 -21.15 -4.64
C ASP A 603 -28.19 -19.82 -4.01
N ALA A 604 -27.64 -18.91 -4.83
CA ALA A 604 -27.19 -17.60 -4.37
C ALA A 604 -28.35 -16.61 -4.21
N THR A 605 -28.18 -15.67 -3.28
CA THR A 605 -29.16 -14.60 -3.03
C THR A 605 -28.51 -13.22 -3.10
N TRP A 606 -29.17 -12.28 -3.76
CA TRP A 606 -28.89 -10.86 -3.63
C TRP A 606 -30.05 -10.16 -2.93
N VAL A 607 -29.77 -9.62 -1.74
CA VAL A 607 -30.64 -8.76 -0.96
C VAL A 607 -30.29 -7.31 -1.29
N VAL A 608 -31.11 -6.69 -2.15
CA VAL A 608 -30.91 -5.34 -2.67
C VAL A 608 -31.33 -4.30 -1.64
N THR A 609 -30.43 -3.38 -1.32
CA THR A 609 -30.63 -2.31 -0.31
C THR A 609 -30.83 -0.93 -0.92
N GLY A 610 -30.59 -0.79 -2.23
CA GLY A 610 -30.67 0.47 -2.97
C GLY A 610 -30.77 0.23 -4.48
N ASN A 611 -31.10 1.28 -5.24
CA ASN A 611 -31.06 1.20 -6.69
C ASN A 611 -29.65 0.83 -7.14
N SER A 612 -29.56 -0.06 -8.13
CA SER A 612 -28.29 -0.65 -8.55
C SER A 612 -28.06 -0.48 -10.04
N THR A 613 -26.82 -0.17 -10.41
CA THR A 613 -26.38 0.02 -11.79
C THR A 613 -25.26 -0.96 -12.10
N LEU A 614 -25.46 -1.77 -13.13
CA LEU A 614 -24.48 -2.74 -13.62
C LEU A 614 -24.66 -2.94 -15.13
N THR A 615 -23.62 -3.42 -15.80
CA THR A 615 -23.61 -3.67 -17.24
C THR A 615 -24.32 -4.97 -17.60
N ASN A 616 -24.00 -6.07 -16.89
CA ASN A 616 -24.53 -7.41 -17.20
C ASN A 616 -25.03 -8.11 -15.94
N LEU A 617 -26.28 -8.61 -15.98
CA LEU A 617 -26.85 -9.44 -14.92
C LEU A 617 -27.14 -10.84 -15.45
N CYS A 618 -26.45 -11.84 -14.90
CA CYS A 618 -26.69 -13.25 -15.17
C CYS A 618 -27.16 -13.93 -13.88
N SER A 619 -28.44 -14.32 -13.79
CA SER A 619 -28.97 -14.87 -12.55
C SER A 619 -29.74 -16.16 -12.75
N GLU A 620 -29.32 -17.20 -12.03
CA GLU A 620 -30.11 -18.40 -11.71
C GLU A 620 -30.65 -18.34 -10.26
N GLY A 621 -30.17 -17.39 -9.46
CA GLY A 621 -30.47 -17.23 -8.03
C GLY A 621 -31.66 -16.32 -7.73
N THR A 622 -31.74 -15.85 -6.48
CA THR A 622 -32.84 -15.01 -5.99
C THR A 622 -32.40 -13.56 -5.84
N ILE A 623 -33.19 -12.61 -6.37
CA ILE A 623 -32.98 -11.17 -6.21
C ILE A 623 -34.22 -10.57 -5.54
N ARG A 624 -34.05 -9.96 -4.38
CA ARG A 624 -35.13 -9.40 -3.56
C ARG A 624 -34.64 -8.27 -2.67
N ASP A 625 -35.53 -7.47 -2.13
CA ASP A 625 -35.18 -6.55 -1.03
C ASP A 625 -35.25 -7.23 0.34
N ALA A 626 -34.94 -6.47 1.40
CA ALA A 626 -34.96 -6.94 2.79
C ALA A 626 -36.35 -7.38 3.28
N ASP A 627 -37.42 -6.86 2.69
CA ASP A 627 -38.81 -7.26 2.98
C ASP A 627 -39.24 -8.52 2.20
N GLY A 628 -38.39 -8.99 1.30
CA GLY A 628 -38.61 -10.16 0.46
C GLY A 628 -39.37 -9.88 -0.84
N ASN A 629 -39.55 -8.61 -1.21
CA ASN A 629 -40.16 -8.24 -2.49
C ASN A 629 -39.17 -8.45 -3.63
N THR A 630 -39.65 -8.96 -4.76
CA THR A 630 -38.85 -9.07 -5.98
C THR A 630 -38.46 -7.69 -6.50
N VAL A 631 -37.22 -7.52 -6.94
CA VAL A 631 -36.69 -6.27 -7.50
C VAL A 631 -36.98 -6.22 -9.00
N SER A 632 -37.34 -5.04 -9.50
CA SER A 632 -37.56 -4.83 -10.93
C SER A 632 -36.22 -4.72 -11.64
N ILE A 633 -36.05 -5.38 -12.80
CA ILE A 633 -34.84 -5.24 -13.62
C ILE A 633 -35.19 -4.42 -14.86
N VAL A 634 -34.57 -3.25 -14.99
CA VAL A 634 -34.91 -2.26 -16.02
C VAL A 634 -33.65 -1.90 -16.80
N GLY A 635 -33.73 -1.96 -18.14
CA GLY A 635 -32.68 -1.48 -19.02
C GLY A 635 -32.56 0.04 -19.00
N THR A 636 -31.39 0.55 -19.37
CA THR A 636 -31.13 1.99 -19.51
C THR A 636 -32.00 2.65 -20.60
N ASP A 637 -32.55 1.86 -21.51
CA ASP A 637 -33.54 2.27 -22.52
C ASP A 637 -34.98 2.35 -21.98
N GLY A 638 -35.19 2.00 -20.70
CA GLY A 638 -36.49 1.94 -20.04
C GLY A 638 -37.25 0.63 -20.24
N THR A 639 -36.64 -0.38 -20.88
CA THR A 639 -37.26 -1.70 -21.03
C THR A 639 -37.24 -2.46 -19.71
N THR A 640 -38.42 -2.79 -19.17
CA THR A 640 -38.51 -3.70 -18.01
C THR A 640 -38.33 -5.15 -18.44
N TYR A 641 -37.23 -5.78 -18.00
CA TYR A 641 -36.94 -7.20 -18.23
C TYR A 641 -37.62 -8.09 -17.19
N VAL A 642 -37.68 -7.62 -15.94
CA VAL A 642 -38.36 -8.29 -14.81
C VAL A 642 -39.17 -7.24 -14.06
N GLU A 643 -40.46 -7.50 -13.85
CA GLU A 643 -41.32 -6.65 -13.04
C GLU A 643 -41.30 -7.16 -11.59
N GLY A 644 -40.89 -6.31 -10.66
CA GLY A 644 -40.84 -6.56 -9.22
C GLY A 644 -41.90 -5.77 -8.44
N THR A 645 -41.93 -5.98 -7.13
CA THR A 645 -42.76 -5.21 -6.18
C THR A 645 -41.94 -4.39 -5.19
N SER A 646 -40.61 -4.51 -5.23
CA SER A 646 -39.70 -3.66 -4.46
C SER A 646 -39.75 -2.21 -4.96
N SER A 647 -39.32 -1.27 -4.11
CA SER A 647 -39.06 0.10 -4.50
C SER A 647 -37.75 0.29 -5.26
N TYR A 648 -36.86 -0.72 -5.25
CA TYR A 648 -35.57 -0.68 -5.92
C TYR A 648 -35.63 -1.22 -7.34
N THR A 649 -34.66 -0.80 -8.15
CA THR A 649 -34.47 -1.20 -9.54
C THR A 649 -33.03 -1.55 -9.83
#